data_AF-A0A3C1IYE2-F1
#
_entry.id   AF-A0A3C1IYE2-F1
#
_cell.length_a   1.000
_cell.length_b   1.000
_cell.length_c   1.000
_cell.angle_alpha   90.00
_cell.angle_beta   90.00
_cell.angle_gamma   90.00
#
_symmetry.space_group_name_H-M   'P 1'
#
loop_
_entity.id
_entity.type
_entity.pdbx_description
1 polymer ?
#
loop_
_entity_poly.entity_id
_entity_poly.type
_entity_poly.pdbx_seq_one_letter_code
_entity_poly.pdbx_strand_id
1 'polypeptide(L)'
;MKYSVGISNSRTRSTRRPVHSSRSMATYNVFKKYSNSNVRTSSKTTRGKSKKSLKPKMKKILYILIGIVFFIGCIVLLGVGIYLKNIQKSLPSPDELVTRTSDESTQILDRNGTVLYTIYGNQNREFVAIENIPEKTKWAVLSAEDIEFYQHKGLDYKGIAAALLRNLQAGGITGGASTITQQLVRNTILYDVLGEDAYQQKYTRKIKEILITMQVEQTLTKDQILQMYLNEVPLGGVNYGLQAAANAYFGKNVDELDLAESAIIAGVIQSPGVYSPLYGTNPDMAKNRQTYVLDQMLKHKELTGVTEEEIQAAKDEELVYSTRKIDIKAPHFVFYVKQLLVEKYGIDRVEKGGLKVTTTLDYPVQEIAEEEVSKGVDNAKKNNINNGAMVVMEPNNGQVLAMVGSVDYWNIEDPRVDGNVNIALSQRQMGSSIKPFVYLTAIEQGYGPWTEAPDLAEIKFGTYDPKNWDSKNSGTMTARKALVYSRNVPAVYTLQMVGIDNFLQTAETVGITSLANKAAYGLSLALGSGEETLLEHATAYTVLASGGVKYDVTPILKVEDSNGEVLEEYKETKGKRVYAEKDIYAVNWMLCDLGGFNDRPDNGYYTINGKRVCGKTGTTDGPKDLTTIIYHQNLVVAVWNGNNNGEVAPGAWGSTIPLRIANSFVKRVADRYVPESYNRPAGVLSTTVCTDTGATPGEGVTCKKEASIYLEGSAPPVDNRKTVEICKSNNLIPDNLSAAQKYGLTTSKVLITTKLGNTLQQGAYEKYLLGMKKSVYLISEPATGTCTLPLGPDNAPIVDISTPTTSQSVEAGTNVEITGSVSFLESISDFSVKFDGNNIAGATMQSNGTYLVTYVVPSSTGVGVHTITVTATDNYGKTDSTSVVINVVAAGSGISLSIISPSNGATITGNTNVVVNPTGGSVDSVSVSIKQGSTIIASGTDSNGGDGWIYTWNLGSIAHGTYTISATALKGSTTITASSITVTY
;
A
#
# COMPACT_ATOMS: atom_id res chain seq x y z
N MET A 1 -34.02 -6.39 -1.37
CA MET A 1 -35.02 -6.67 -0.29
C MET A 1 -35.32 -5.37 0.45
N LYS A 2 -36.45 -5.23 1.14
CA LYS A 2 -36.72 -4.04 1.99
C LYS A 2 -36.46 -4.39 3.45
N TYR A 3 -35.64 -3.59 4.14
CA TYR A 3 -35.61 -3.55 5.59
C TYR A 3 -35.81 -2.12 6.09
N SER A 4 -36.79 -1.97 6.97
CA SER A 4 -37.01 -0.80 7.81
C SER A 4 -36.80 -1.25 9.24
N VAL A 5 -36.10 -0.44 10.05
CA VAL A 5 -35.87 -0.71 11.46
C VAL A 5 -36.41 0.47 12.28
N GLY A 6 -37.69 0.38 12.63
CA GLY A 6 -38.29 1.27 13.63
C GLY A 6 -38.01 0.72 15.03
N ILE A 7 -37.36 1.52 15.88
CA ILE A 7 -37.20 1.20 17.31
C ILE A 7 -38.39 1.77 18.07
N SER A 8 -39.03 0.94 18.90
CA SER A 8 -40.20 1.33 19.70
C SER A 8 -39.97 1.11 21.19
N ASN A 9 -40.43 2.07 22.00
CA ASN A 9 -40.83 1.83 23.38
C ASN A 9 -42.25 2.44 23.55
N SER A 10 -43.29 1.72 24.00
CA SER A 10 -43.43 0.92 25.23
C SER A 10 -43.51 1.83 26.47
N ARG A 11 -44.58 1.84 27.29
CA ARG A 11 -45.80 1.00 27.31
C ARG A 11 -46.87 1.56 28.27
N THR A 12 -48.17 1.56 27.87
CA THR A 12 -49.40 1.37 28.73
C THR A 12 -49.66 2.33 29.91
N ARG A 13 -50.88 2.52 30.47
CA ARG A 13 -52.31 2.16 30.22
C ARG A 13 -53.15 3.25 30.96
N SER A 14 -54.46 3.46 30.76
CA SER A 14 -55.53 2.50 31.07
C SER A 14 -56.96 2.98 30.66
N THR A 15 -57.79 2.05 30.17
CA THR A 15 -59.29 1.91 30.22
C THR A 15 -60.22 3.14 30.36
N ARG A 16 -61.41 3.21 29.73
CA ARG A 16 -62.44 2.16 29.49
C ARG A 16 -63.21 2.29 28.15
N ARG A 17 -63.96 1.23 27.80
CA ARG A 17 -64.99 1.02 26.74
C ARG A 17 -66.31 0.58 27.43
N PRO A 18 -67.44 0.22 26.75
CA PRO A 18 -67.84 0.28 25.31
C PRO A 18 -68.95 1.37 25.07
N VAL A 19 -70.01 1.34 24.22
CA VAL A 19 -70.74 0.34 23.38
C VAL A 19 -71.50 0.98 22.16
N HIS A 20 -72.14 0.11 21.37
CA HIS A 20 -73.25 0.19 20.39
C HIS A 20 -74.31 1.33 20.43
N SER A 21 -75.12 1.60 19.38
CA SER A 21 -75.21 1.05 17.98
C SER A 21 -76.11 1.87 17.01
N SER A 22 -75.79 1.77 15.71
CA SER A 22 -76.71 1.69 14.53
C SER A 22 -77.83 2.72 14.27
N ARG A 23 -77.74 3.39 13.10
CA ARG A 23 -78.74 3.53 11.99
C ARG A 23 -78.40 4.76 11.13
N SER A 24 -78.69 4.91 9.83
CA SER A 24 -78.79 4.04 8.63
C SER A 24 -79.46 4.86 7.51
N MET A 25 -78.77 5.08 6.39
CA MET A 25 -79.27 5.46 5.04
C MET A 25 -80.44 6.47 4.83
N ALA A 26 -80.08 7.66 4.34
CA ALA A 26 -80.27 8.15 2.95
C ALA A 26 -81.61 8.76 2.39
N THR A 27 -81.39 9.68 1.43
CA THR A 27 -82.20 10.05 0.22
C THR A 27 -83.14 11.30 0.18
N TYR A 28 -83.27 11.83 -1.05
CA TYR A 28 -84.30 12.70 -1.70
C TYR A 28 -84.53 14.21 -1.37
N ASN A 29 -83.78 15.06 -2.09
CA ASN A 29 -84.22 16.08 -3.08
C ASN A 29 -85.65 16.73 -3.10
N VAL A 30 -85.64 18.09 -3.18
CA VAL A 30 -86.41 18.99 -4.11
C VAL A 30 -87.94 19.23 -3.94
N PHE A 31 -88.36 20.50 -3.69
CA PHE A 31 -89.16 21.31 -4.66
C PHE A 31 -89.54 22.79 -4.28
N LYS A 32 -89.43 23.68 -5.30
CA LYS A 32 -90.27 24.84 -5.74
C LYS A 32 -90.93 25.88 -4.78
N LYS A 33 -90.63 27.16 -5.10
CA LYS A 33 -91.52 28.27 -5.59
C LYS A 33 -92.98 28.40 -5.10
N TYR A 34 -93.40 29.66 -4.92
CA TYR A 34 -94.55 30.23 -5.67
C TYR A 34 -94.28 31.70 -6.11
N SER A 35 -95.25 32.33 -6.80
CA SER A 35 -95.14 33.62 -7.52
C SER A 35 -96.45 34.42 -7.41
N ASN A 36 -96.39 35.76 -7.43
CA ASN A 36 -97.11 36.60 -8.43
C ASN A 36 -96.92 38.12 -8.23
N SER A 37 -97.26 38.87 -9.28
CA SER A 37 -97.16 40.34 -9.42
C SER A 37 -98.50 40.96 -9.82
N ASN A 38 -98.70 42.26 -9.55
CA ASN A 38 -99.65 43.19 -10.21
C ASN A 38 -99.53 44.61 -9.59
N VAL A 39 -100.16 45.69 -10.11
CA VAL A 39 -99.93 46.39 -11.41
C VAL A 39 -100.65 47.76 -11.41
N ARG A 40 -99.93 48.86 -11.74
CA ARG A 40 -100.44 50.24 -12.03
C ARG A 40 -101.23 50.91 -10.85
N THR A 41 -101.64 52.19 -10.86
CA THR A 41 -101.71 53.26 -11.89
C THR A 41 -101.32 54.64 -11.31
N SER A 42 -101.39 55.74 -12.07
CA SER A 42 -100.87 57.08 -11.73
C SER A 42 -101.92 58.18 -11.59
N SER A 43 -101.54 59.33 -10.99
CA SER A 43 -102.10 60.65 -11.32
C SER A 43 -101.11 61.80 -10.97
N LYS A 44 -101.42 63.04 -11.37
CA LYS A 44 -100.63 64.28 -11.16
C LYS A 44 -101.30 65.10 -9.99
N THR A 45 -100.87 66.26 -9.48
CA THR A 45 -100.36 67.48 -10.16
C THR A 45 -99.79 68.55 -9.19
N THR A 46 -98.94 69.45 -9.72
CA THR A 46 -98.70 70.88 -9.35
C THR A 46 -98.21 71.36 -7.96
N ARG A 47 -97.04 72.04 -7.99
CA ARG A 47 -96.64 73.32 -7.33
C ARG A 47 -97.14 73.69 -5.91
N GLY A 48 -96.18 73.95 -5.01
CA GLY A 48 -96.34 74.84 -3.85
C GLY A 48 -95.00 75.18 -3.15
N LYS A 49 -94.70 76.47 -2.91
CA LYS A 49 -93.49 76.90 -2.16
C LYS A 49 -93.79 76.92 -0.65
N SER A 50 -92.90 76.36 0.19
CA SER A 50 -92.84 76.73 1.61
C SER A 50 -91.45 76.46 2.21
N LYS A 51 -90.77 77.51 2.70
CA LYS A 51 -89.61 77.36 3.59
C LYS A 51 -90.14 77.06 5.00
N LYS A 52 -89.78 75.92 5.59
CA LYS A 52 -89.90 75.69 7.04
C LYS A 52 -88.56 75.21 7.61
N SER A 53 -88.09 75.90 8.65
CA SER A 53 -86.80 75.66 9.28
C SER A 53 -86.83 74.41 10.17
N LEU A 54 -85.80 73.57 10.05
CA LEU A 54 -85.56 72.47 10.98
C LEU A 54 -85.25 73.00 12.38
N LYS A 55 -86.12 72.68 13.35
CA LYS A 55 -86.02 73.14 14.75
C LYS A 55 -84.76 72.58 15.44
N PRO A 56 -84.16 73.30 16.41
CA PRO A 56 -82.79 73.05 16.89
C PRO A 56 -82.53 71.71 17.61
N LYS A 57 -83.55 70.90 17.92
CA LYS A 57 -83.36 69.59 18.58
C LYS A 57 -82.65 68.55 17.69
N MET A 58 -82.88 68.54 16.37
CA MET A 58 -82.22 67.59 15.47
C MET A 58 -80.71 67.84 15.33
N LYS A 59 -80.25 69.10 15.39
CA LYS A 59 -78.80 69.40 15.36
C LYS A 59 -78.08 68.82 16.57
N LYS A 60 -78.67 68.87 17.77
CA LYS A 60 -78.08 68.22 18.97
C LYS A 60 -77.96 66.71 18.80
N ILE A 61 -78.97 66.03 18.25
CA ILE A 61 -78.91 64.59 17.98
C ILE A 61 -77.78 64.28 16.97
N LEU A 62 -77.64 65.07 15.90
CA LEU A 62 -76.57 64.90 14.93
C LEU A 62 -75.17 65.11 15.54
N TYR A 63 -74.97 66.16 16.37
CA TYR A 63 -73.68 66.38 17.05
C TYR A 63 -73.38 65.29 18.10
N ILE A 64 -74.40 64.73 18.76
CA ILE A 64 -74.22 63.58 19.66
C ILE A 64 -73.85 62.32 18.87
N LEU A 65 -74.48 62.07 17.72
CA LEU A 65 -74.10 60.96 16.82
C LEU A 65 -72.68 61.11 16.28
N ILE A 66 -72.28 62.30 15.84
CA ILE A 66 -70.90 62.60 15.41
C ILE A 66 -69.93 62.43 16.58
N GLY A 67 -70.27 62.90 17.78
CA GLY A 67 -69.46 62.72 18.99
C GLY A 67 -69.31 61.25 19.40
N ILE A 68 -70.37 60.45 19.28
CA ILE A 68 -70.33 59.00 19.54
C ILE A 68 -69.49 58.28 18.47
N VAL A 69 -69.66 58.59 17.19
CA VAL A 69 -68.85 58.02 16.10
C VAL A 69 -67.37 58.42 16.26
N PHE A 70 -67.08 59.66 16.65
CA PHE A 70 -65.72 60.12 16.96
C PHE A 70 -65.14 59.38 18.17
N PHE A 71 -65.90 59.24 19.26
CA PHE A 71 -65.44 58.56 20.48
C PHE A 71 -65.24 57.05 20.27
N ILE A 72 -66.13 56.39 19.51
CA ILE A 72 -65.94 55.02 19.03
C ILE A 72 -64.69 54.95 18.14
N GLY A 73 -64.48 55.93 17.25
CA GLY A 73 -63.26 56.06 16.45
C GLY A 73 -61.99 56.15 17.32
N CYS A 74 -61.99 56.97 18.36
CA CYS A 74 -60.89 57.07 19.32
C CYS A 74 -60.66 55.76 20.09
N ILE A 75 -61.73 55.06 20.50
CA ILE A 75 -61.63 53.75 21.17
C ILE A 75 -61.07 52.68 20.20
N VAL A 76 -61.51 52.69 18.94
CA VAL A 76 -60.97 51.79 17.89
C VAL A 76 -59.50 52.10 17.61
N LEU A 77 -59.12 53.38 17.50
CA LEU A 77 -57.72 53.78 17.32
C LEU A 77 -56.85 53.42 18.53
N LEU A 78 -57.36 53.55 19.76
CA LEU A 78 -56.69 53.07 20.97
C LEU A 78 -56.54 51.54 20.98
N GLY A 79 -57.60 50.81 20.62
CA GLY A 79 -57.57 49.35 20.51
C GLY A 79 -56.58 48.86 19.46
N VAL A 80 -56.55 49.51 18.29
CA VAL A 80 -55.56 49.26 17.23
C VAL A 80 -54.15 49.61 17.71
N GLY A 81 -53.94 50.74 18.41
CA GLY A 81 -52.64 51.10 18.97
C GLY A 81 -52.12 50.11 20.01
N ILE A 82 -53.00 49.61 20.90
CA ILE A 82 -52.66 48.56 21.88
C ILE A 82 -52.36 47.24 21.17
N TYR A 83 -53.14 46.86 20.15
CA TYR A 83 -52.93 45.66 19.35
C TYR A 83 -51.59 45.69 18.60
N LEU A 84 -51.28 46.80 17.92
CA LEU A 84 -50.00 47.00 17.24
C LEU A 84 -48.81 47.00 18.21
N LYS A 85 -48.94 47.64 19.39
CA LYS A 85 -47.89 47.63 20.44
C LYS A 85 -47.65 46.23 21.02
N ASN A 86 -48.70 45.42 21.15
CA ASN A 86 -48.56 44.02 21.57
C ASN A 86 -47.93 43.15 20.47
N ILE A 87 -48.27 43.39 19.19
CA ILE A 87 -47.57 42.76 18.07
C ILE A 87 -46.09 43.14 18.07
N GLN A 88 -45.76 44.43 18.21
CA GLN A 88 -44.38 44.94 18.19
C GLN A 88 -43.49 44.27 19.25
N LYS A 89 -44.03 43.98 20.44
CA LYS A 89 -43.33 43.20 21.49
C LYS A 89 -43.10 41.71 21.15
N SER A 90 -43.63 41.23 20.04
CA SER A 90 -43.53 39.85 19.53
C SER A 90 -42.99 39.81 18.08
N LEU A 91 -42.34 40.89 17.64
CA LEU A 91 -41.52 40.91 16.43
C LEU A 91 -40.05 40.67 16.84
N PRO A 92 -39.27 39.95 16.03
CA PRO A 92 -37.82 39.82 16.25
C PRO A 92 -37.09 41.14 15.95
N SER A 93 -35.81 41.23 16.31
CA SER A 93 -35.05 42.48 16.11
C SER A 93 -34.59 42.63 14.66
N PRO A 94 -34.53 43.85 14.09
CA PRO A 94 -33.87 44.10 12.80
C PRO A 94 -32.40 43.67 12.77
N ASP A 95 -31.75 43.62 13.94
CA ASP A 95 -30.37 43.14 14.09
C ASP A 95 -30.22 41.69 13.62
N GLU A 96 -31.29 40.89 13.66
CA GLU A 96 -31.31 39.51 13.18
C GLU A 96 -31.09 39.41 11.66
N LEU A 97 -31.39 40.46 10.88
CA LEU A 97 -30.98 40.53 9.47
C LEU A 97 -29.46 40.53 9.32
N VAL A 98 -28.77 41.31 10.16
CA VAL A 98 -27.30 41.46 10.09
C VAL A 98 -26.62 40.14 10.44
N THR A 99 -27.13 39.41 11.44
CA THR A 99 -26.63 38.07 11.80
C THR A 99 -27.10 36.95 10.88
N ARG A 100 -28.10 37.20 10.03
CA ARG A 100 -28.60 36.25 9.03
C ARG A 100 -27.90 36.43 7.68
N THR A 101 -27.50 37.64 7.32
CA THR A 101 -26.75 37.91 6.08
C THR A 101 -25.32 37.35 6.06
N SER A 102 -24.92 36.66 7.13
CA SER A 102 -23.72 35.82 7.24
C SER A 102 -24.01 34.30 7.20
N ASP A 103 -25.24 33.87 6.92
CA ASP A 103 -25.51 32.49 6.45
C ASP A 103 -24.92 32.37 5.04
N GLU A 104 -23.85 31.60 4.88
CA GLU A 104 -23.09 31.49 3.63
C GLU A 104 -22.76 30.04 3.31
N SER A 105 -22.72 29.69 2.02
CA SER A 105 -22.28 28.37 1.58
C SER A 105 -20.80 28.13 1.91
N THR A 106 -20.46 26.96 2.44
CA THR A 106 -19.05 26.57 2.65
C THR A 106 -18.38 26.22 1.33
N GLN A 107 -17.25 26.84 1.02
CA GLN A 107 -16.44 26.48 -0.15
C GLN A 107 -15.35 25.48 0.26
N ILE A 108 -15.30 24.33 -0.41
CA ILE A 108 -14.15 23.40 -0.38
C ILE A 108 -13.27 23.69 -1.59
N LEU A 109 -11.98 23.93 -1.37
CA LEU A 109 -11.00 24.30 -2.38
C LEU A 109 -9.83 23.32 -2.41
N ASP A 110 -9.22 23.14 -3.58
CA ASP A 110 -7.96 22.44 -3.76
C ASP A 110 -6.79 23.27 -3.17
N ARG A 111 -5.60 22.65 -3.05
CA ARG A 111 -4.41 23.29 -2.46
C ARG A 111 -3.91 24.52 -3.21
N ASN A 112 -4.40 24.75 -4.43
CA ASN A 112 -4.06 25.87 -5.30
C ASN A 112 -5.15 26.96 -5.33
N GLY A 113 -6.25 26.79 -4.58
CA GLY A 113 -7.39 27.72 -4.55
C GLY A 113 -8.49 27.44 -5.57
N THR A 114 -8.46 26.29 -6.26
CA THR A 114 -9.53 25.86 -7.17
C THR A 114 -10.75 25.43 -6.36
N VAL A 115 -11.91 26.08 -6.50
CA VAL A 115 -13.15 25.58 -5.87
C VAL A 115 -13.47 24.19 -6.44
N LEU A 116 -13.57 23.21 -5.53
CA LEU A 116 -13.91 21.81 -5.80
C LEU A 116 -15.42 21.58 -5.66
N TYR A 117 -16.02 22.16 -4.62
CA TYR A 117 -17.44 22.10 -4.36
C TYR A 117 -17.89 23.20 -3.39
N THR A 118 -19.10 23.70 -3.59
CA THR A 118 -19.79 24.64 -2.69
C THR A 118 -20.88 23.88 -1.94
N ILE A 119 -20.72 23.72 -0.63
CA ILE A 119 -21.70 23.08 0.25
C ILE A 119 -22.78 24.09 0.64
N TYR A 120 -24.01 23.73 0.34
CA TYR A 120 -25.22 24.41 0.79
C TYR A 120 -26.22 23.40 1.37
N GLY A 121 -27.07 23.87 2.29
CA GLY A 121 -28.26 23.16 2.74
C GLY A 121 -29.42 23.31 1.72
N ASN A 122 -30.53 23.91 2.15
CA ASN A 122 -31.66 24.22 1.25
C ASN A 122 -31.43 25.47 0.37
N GLN A 123 -30.39 26.26 0.65
CA GLN A 123 -30.17 27.59 0.08
C GLN A 123 -28.67 27.78 -0.17
N ASN A 124 -28.29 27.95 -1.43
CA ASN A 124 -26.94 28.30 -1.86
C ASN A 124 -26.79 29.82 -1.87
N ARG A 125 -25.90 30.36 -1.02
CA ARG A 125 -25.59 31.79 -0.89
C ARG A 125 -24.09 32.00 -0.99
N GLU A 126 -23.68 33.05 -1.69
CA GLU A 126 -22.30 33.53 -1.72
C GLU A 126 -22.36 35.05 -1.54
N PHE A 127 -21.73 35.57 -0.50
CA PHE A 127 -21.83 36.99 -0.16
C PHE A 127 -21.06 37.86 -1.16
N VAL A 128 -21.71 38.91 -1.64
CA VAL A 128 -21.06 39.97 -2.42
C VAL A 128 -21.44 41.36 -1.93
N ALA A 129 -20.42 42.20 -1.73
CA ALA A 129 -20.54 43.59 -1.33
C ALA A 129 -21.09 44.46 -2.47
N ILE A 130 -21.91 45.47 -2.16
CA ILE A 130 -22.71 46.21 -3.16
C ILE A 130 -21.87 47.06 -4.13
N GLU A 131 -20.65 47.41 -3.74
CA GLU A 131 -19.63 48.05 -4.57
C GLU A 131 -19.15 47.15 -5.72
N ASN A 132 -19.14 45.82 -5.54
CA ASN A 132 -18.73 44.86 -6.56
C ASN A 132 -19.88 44.47 -7.50
N ILE A 133 -21.13 44.84 -7.17
CA ILE A 133 -22.29 44.59 -8.04
C ILE A 133 -22.39 45.70 -9.09
N PRO A 134 -22.36 45.41 -10.40
CA PRO A 134 -22.38 46.44 -11.45
C PRO A 134 -23.61 47.33 -11.39
N GLU A 135 -23.45 48.62 -11.71
CA GLU A 135 -24.57 49.59 -11.74
C GLU A 135 -25.72 49.13 -12.64
N LYS A 136 -25.42 48.64 -13.85
CA LYS A 136 -26.43 48.07 -14.77
C LYS A 136 -27.25 46.94 -14.13
N THR A 137 -26.64 46.12 -13.28
CA THR A 137 -27.30 45.01 -12.57
C THR A 137 -28.18 45.52 -11.43
N LYS A 138 -27.68 46.49 -10.64
CA LYS A 138 -28.47 47.18 -9.60
C LYS A 138 -29.68 47.89 -10.22
N TRP A 139 -29.48 48.63 -11.32
CA TRP A 139 -30.55 49.32 -12.04
C TRP A 139 -31.51 48.38 -12.77
N ALA A 140 -31.09 47.20 -13.22
CA ALA A 140 -31.98 46.17 -13.74
C ALA A 140 -32.97 45.69 -12.65
N VAL A 141 -32.46 45.34 -11.47
CA VAL A 141 -33.31 44.92 -10.33
C VAL A 141 -34.24 46.04 -9.88
N LEU A 142 -33.72 47.26 -9.72
CA LEU A 142 -34.53 48.44 -9.35
C LEU A 142 -35.62 48.74 -10.39
N SER A 143 -35.31 48.67 -11.69
CA SER A 143 -36.29 48.90 -12.75
C SER A 143 -37.36 47.81 -12.84
N ALA A 144 -37.03 46.57 -12.46
CA ALA A 144 -37.95 45.44 -12.45
C ALA A 144 -38.91 45.45 -11.26
N GLU A 145 -38.41 45.77 -10.06
CA GLU A 145 -39.13 45.58 -8.80
C GLU A 145 -39.51 46.89 -8.07
N ASP A 146 -38.65 47.91 -8.05
CA ASP A 146 -38.82 49.09 -7.17
C ASP A 146 -38.01 50.33 -7.61
N ILE A 147 -38.44 51.00 -8.69
CA ILE A 147 -37.68 52.13 -9.28
C ILE A 147 -37.68 53.40 -8.41
N GLU A 148 -38.61 53.53 -7.46
CA GLU A 148 -38.62 54.62 -6.46
C GLU A 148 -37.94 54.22 -5.14
N PHE A 149 -37.22 53.08 -5.07
CA PHE A 149 -36.63 52.52 -3.85
C PHE A 149 -35.89 53.55 -2.98
N TYR A 150 -34.99 54.35 -3.56
CA TYR A 150 -34.22 55.36 -2.82
C TYR A 150 -35.07 56.55 -2.34
N GLN A 151 -36.25 56.79 -2.92
CA GLN A 151 -37.11 57.93 -2.64
C GLN A 151 -38.06 57.68 -1.47
N HIS A 152 -38.56 56.44 -1.29
CA HIS A 152 -39.51 56.11 -0.23
C HIS A 152 -38.82 55.54 1.03
N LYS A 153 -39.52 55.61 2.19
CA LYS A 153 -39.09 54.97 3.44
C LYS A 153 -39.86 53.69 3.69
N GLY A 154 -39.39 52.59 3.10
CA GLY A 154 -39.95 51.23 3.22
C GLY A 154 -41.30 50.98 2.55
N LEU A 155 -42.15 52.00 2.39
CA LEU A 155 -43.51 51.89 1.88
C LEU A 155 -43.75 52.89 0.75
N ASP A 156 -44.05 52.42 -0.45
CA ASP A 156 -44.58 53.27 -1.52
C ASP A 156 -46.08 53.51 -1.31
N TYR A 157 -46.40 54.63 -0.66
CA TYR A 157 -47.79 55.07 -0.46
C TYR A 157 -48.50 55.43 -1.79
N LYS A 158 -47.78 55.86 -2.83
CA LYS A 158 -48.36 56.16 -4.16
C LYS A 158 -48.80 54.86 -4.84
N GLY A 159 -47.91 53.88 -4.92
CA GLY A 159 -48.14 52.57 -5.51
C GLY A 159 -49.18 51.75 -4.75
N ILE A 160 -49.20 51.82 -3.42
CA ILE A 160 -50.27 51.22 -2.61
C ILE A 160 -51.64 51.83 -2.95
N ALA A 161 -51.74 53.17 -3.04
CA ALA A 161 -52.99 53.84 -3.43
C ALA A 161 -53.39 53.52 -4.88
N ALA A 162 -52.44 53.51 -5.81
CA ALA A 162 -52.68 53.18 -7.23
C ALA A 162 -53.07 51.70 -7.41
N ALA A 163 -52.44 50.77 -6.68
CA ALA A 163 -52.80 49.35 -6.69
C ALA A 163 -54.19 49.12 -6.08
N LEU A 164 -54.55 49.83 -5.00
CA LEU A 164 -55.90 49.78 -4.43
C LEU A 164 -56.95 50.24 -5.46
N LEU A 165 -56.71 51.34 -6.17
CA LEU A 165 -57.60 51.82 -7.24
C LEU A 165 -57.71 50.80 -8.40
N ARG A 166 -56.59 50.22 -8.86
CA ARG A 166 -56.60 49.17 -9.90
C ARG A 166 -57.36 47.91 -9.46
N ASN A 167 -57.13 47.42 -8.24
CA ASN A 167 -57.79 46.23 -7.71
C ASN A 167 -59.31 46.44 -7.51
N LEU A 168 -59.73 47.66 -7.12
CA LEU A 168 -61.14 48.05 -7.05
C LEU A 168 -61.81 48.13 -8.43
N GLN A 169 -61.08 48.56 -9.47
CA GLN A 169 -61.57 48.58 -10.86
C GLN A 169 -61.62 47.18 -11.49
N ALA A 170 -60.65 46.31 -11.16
CA ALA A 170 -60.54 44.96 -11.70
C ALA A 170 -61.44 43.92 -10.99
N GLY A 171 -62.09 44.28 -9.88
CA GLY A 171 -62.96 43.38 -9.11
C GLY A 171 -62.21 42.28 -8.33
N GLY A 172 -60.89 42.42 -8.17
CA GLY A 172 -60.02 41.42 -7.54
C GLY A 172 -58.59 41.94 -7.39
N ILE A 173 -57.73 41.16 -6.72
CA ILE A 173 -56.31 41.51 -6.55
C ILE A 173 -55.57 41.11 -7.83
N THR A 174 -55.21 42.10 -8.66
CA THR A 174 -54.51 41.90 -9.95
C THR A 174 -53.07 42.40 -9.96
N GLY A 175 -52.62 43.08 -8.91
CA GLY A 175 -51.22 43.46 -8.74
C GLY A 175 -50.87 43.78 -7.28
N GLY A 176 -49.61 43.46 -6.92
CA GLY A 176 -49.01 43.85 -5.65
C GLY A 176 -48.34 45.22 -5.73
N ALA A 177 -48.24 45.90 -4.58
CA ALA A 177 -47.37 47.05 -4.36
C ALA A 177 -46.53 46.75 -3.13
N SER A 178 -45.45 45.96 -3.32
CA SER A 178 -44.51 45.62 -2.25
C SER A 178 -43.11 46.04 -2.68
N THR A 179 -42.47 46.86 -1.85
CA THR A 179 -41.14 47.42 -2.06
C THR A 179 -40.04 46.39 -1.81
N ILE A 180 -38.82 46.65 -2.28
CA ILE A 180 -37.64 45.80 -2.01
C ILE A 180 -37.49 45.51 -0.51
N THR A 181 -37.64 46.52 0.35
CA THR A 181 -37.55 46.34 1.82
C THR A 181 -38.65 45.43 2.37
N GLN A 182 -39.88 45.50 1.83
CA GLN A 182 -40.95 44.55 2.20
C GLN A 182 -40.65 43.13 1.71
N GLN A 183 -40.03 42.98 0.53
CA GLN A 183 -39.66 41.67 0.01
C GLN A 183 -38.54 41.03 0.82
N LEU A 184 -37.49 41.79 1.18
CA LEU A 184 -36.43 41.36 2.11
C LEU A 184 -37.03 40.86 3.43
N VAL A 185 -37.83 41.70 4.11
CA VAL A 185 -38.47 41.37 5.40
C VAL A 185 -39.38 40.14 5.34
N ARG A 186 -40.12 39.97 4.24
CA ARG A 186 -41.00 38.83 4.01
C ARG A 186 -40.21 37.52 3.81
N ASN A 187 -39.13 37.58 3.04
CA ASN A 187 -38.32 36.42 2.68
C ASN A 187 -37.35 35.98 3.80
N THR A 188 -37.09 36.87 4.78
CA THR A 188 -36.15 36.64 5.90
C THR A 188 -36.88 36.56 7.25
N ILE A 189 -36.89 37.64 8.06
CA ILE A 189 -37.41 37.67 9.45
C ILE A 189 -38.81 37.03 9.57
N LEU A 190 -39.73 37.33 8.64
CA LEU A 190 -41.06 36.74 8.71
C LEU A 190 -41.11 35.25 8.40
N TYR A 191 -40.22 34.76 7.55
CA TYR A 191 -40.14 33.34 7.21
C TYR A 191 -39.63 32.52 8.40
N ASP A 192 -38.69 33.02 9.20
CA ASP A 192 -38.19 32.27 10.36
C ASP A 192 -39.25 32.14 11.47
N VAL A 193 -40.08 33.18 11.65
CA VAL A 193 -41.14 33.22 12.68
C VAL A 193 -42.41 32.45 12.26
N LEU A 194 -42.65 32.27 10.96
CA LEU A 194 -43.93 31.77 10.44
C LEU A 194 -43.79 30.56 9.49
N GLY A 195 -42.59 30.28 8.96
CA GLY A 195 -42.39 29.40 7.82
C GLY A 195 -43.25 29.82 6.63
N GLU A 196 -43.86 28.85 5.96
CA GLU A 196 -44.76 29.05 4.81
C GLU A 196 -45.99 29.95 5.10
N ASP A 197 -46.34 30.21 6.37
CA ASP A 197 -47.36 31.21 6.71
C ASP A 197 -46.94 32.65 6.33
N ALA A 198 -45.63 32.91 6.13
CA ALA A 198 -45.10 34.19 5.65
C ALA A 198 -45.60 34.53 4.23
N TYR A 199 -45.67 33.56 3.33
CA TYR A 199 -46.09 33.77 1.94
C TYR A 199 -47.63 33.81 1.78
N GLN A 200 -48.39 33.31 2.76
CA GLN A 200 -49.85 33.31 2.71
C GLN A 200 -50.45 34.72 2.80
N GLN A 201 -51.59 34.95 2.13
CA GLN A 201 -52.29 36.24 2.07
C GLN A 201 -53.08 36.59 3.35
N LYS A 202 -52.51 36.28 4.53
CA LYS A 202 -53.06 36.63 5.85
C LYS A 202 -52.84 38.12 6.16
N TYR A 203 -53.92 38.87 6.43
CA TYR A 203 -53.83 40.30 6.79
C TYR A 203 -52.90 40.57 7.98
N THR A 204 -52.92 39.70 8.99
CA THR A 204 -52.05 39.77 10.17
C THR A 204 -50.56 39.70 9.80
N ARG A 205 -50.20 38.88 8.81
CA ARG A 205 -48.81 38.79 8.30
C ARG A 205 -48.40 40.07 7.59
N LYS A 206 -49.21 40.65 6.69
CA LYS A 206 -48.87 41.93 6.03
C LYS A 206 -48.77 43.09 7.03
N ILE A 207 -49.51 43.06 8.15
CA ILE A 207 -49.33 44.04 9.25
C ILE A 207 -47.96 43.86 9.93
N LYS A 208 -47.54 42.62 10.26
CA LYS A 208 -46.19 42.37 10.80
C LYS A 208 -45.09 42.83 9.82
N GLU A 209 -45.25 42.52 8.53
CA GLU A 209 -44.34 42.89 7.44
C GLU A 209 -44.13 44.41 7.37
N ILE A 210 -45.21 45.19 7.42
CA ILE A 210 -45.17 46.65 7.42
C ILE A 210 -44.43 47.19 8.66
N LEU A 211 -44.71 46.65 9.85
CA LEU A 211 -44.06 47.09 11.09
C LEU A 211 -42.55 46.82 11.08
N ILE A 212 -42.12 45.61 10.70
CA ILE A 212 -40.69 45.27 10.60
C ILE A 212 -40.02 46.13 9.51
N THR A 213 -40.65 46.29 8.34
CA THR A 213 -40.14 47.15 7.25
C THR A 213 -39.87 48.59 7.71
N MET A 214 -40.79 49.17 8.49
CA MET A 214 -40.61 50.51 9.04
C MET A 214 -39.47 50.59 10.06
N GLN A 215 -39.17 49.50 10.77
CA GLN A 215 -38.07 49.43 11.74
C GLN A 215 -36.72 49.24 11.02
N VAL A 216 -36.66 48.39 10.00
CA VAL A 216 -35.49 48.20 9.13
C VAL A 216 -35.03 49.52 8.49
N GLU A 217 -35.98 50.32 7.95
CA GLU A 217 -35.68 51.63 7.35
C GLU A 217 -35.38 52.76 8.35
N GLN A 218 -35.44 52.47 9.65
CA GLN A 218 -34.96 53.35 10.71
C GLN A 218 -33.56 52.96 11.22
N THR A 219 -33.15 51.69 11.01
CA THR A 219 -31.87 51.14 11.49
C THR A 219 -30.80 51.09 10.40
N LEU A 220 -31.16 50.79 9.14
CA LEU A 220 -30.22 50.53 8.05
C LEU A 220 -30.28 51.59 6.93
N THR A 221 -29.16 51.76 6.20
CA THR A 221 -29.12 52.59 4.99
C THR A 221 -29.80 51.89 3.81
N LYS A 222 -30.10 52.65 2.75
CA LYS A 222 -30.66 52.07 1.51
C LYS A 222 -29.70 51.10 0.84
N ASP A 223 -28.41 51.40 0.86
CA ASP A 223 -27.37 50.56 0.26
C ASP A 223 -27.21 49.25 1.04
N GLN A 224 -27.27 49.30 2.38
CA GLN A 224 -27.31 48.11 3.23
C GLN A 224 -28.55 47.24 2.95
N ILE A 225 -29.74 47.84 2.89
CA ILE A 225 -30.99 47.13 2.58
C ILE A 225 -30.93 46.49 1.19
N LEU A 226 -30.39 47.20 0.19
CA LEU A 226 -30.22 46.68 -1.16
C LEU A 226 -29.17 45.56 -1.20
N GLN A 227 -28.04 45.70 -0.52
CA GLN A 227 -27.02 44.64 -0.42
C GLN A 227 -27.60 43.37 0.20
N MET A 228 -28.32 43.48 1.31
CA MET A 228 -28.98 42.33 1.96
C MET A 228 -29.99 41.69 1.00
N TYR A 229 -30.82 42.48 0.32
CA TYR A 229 -31.78 41.98 -0.65
C TYR A 229 -31.11 41.27 -1.84
N LEU A 230 -30.04 41.83 -2.40
CA LEU A 230 -29.29 41.26 -3.53
C LEU A 230 -28.49 40.00 -3.16
N ASN A 231 -28.31 39.70 -1.86
CA ASN A 231 -27.72 38.46 -1.36
C ASN A 231 -28.78 37.43 -0.87
N GLU A 232 -30.00 37.88 -0.51
CA GLU A 232 -31.07 37.01 0.03
C GLU A 232 -32.23 36.73 -0.94
N VAL A 233 -32.29 37.39 -2.10
CA VAL A 233 -33.38 37.18 -3.06
C VAL A 233 -33.30 35.78 -3.68
N PRO A 234 -34.36 34.94 -3.62
CA PRO A 234 -34.38 33.65 -4.29
C PRO A 234 -34.37 33.85 -5.80
N LEU A 235 -33.47 33.17 -6.50
CA LEU A 235 -33.26 33.35 -7.95
C LEU A 235 -33.43 32.07 -8.76
N GLY A 236 -33.81 30.95 -8.13
CA GLY A 236 -34.26 29.73 -8.80
C GLY A 236 -33.47 28.49 -8.41
N GLY A 237 -34.17 27.35 -8.33
CA GLY A 237 -33.61 26.12 -7.77
C GLY A 237 -33.22 26.34 -6.30
N VAL A 238 -31.95 26.08 -5.98
CA VAL A 238 -31.37 26.32 -4.65
C VAL A 238 -30.69 27.69 -4.54
N ASN A 239 -30.65 28.53 -5.57
CA ASN A 239 -29.77 29.71 -5.59
C ASN A 239 -30.46 30.95 -4.99
N TYR A 240 -29.77 31.59 -4.04
CA TYR A 240 -30.16 32.83 -3.36
C TYR A 240 -29.03 33.85 -3.48
N GLY A 241 -29.38 35.07 -3.88
CA GLY A 241 -28.42 36.14 -4.12
C GLY A 241 -27.76 36.13 -5.51
N LEU A 242 -27.35 37.31 -5.97
CA LEU A 242 -26.89 37.52 -7.35
C LEU A 242 -25.64 36.71 -7.71
N GLN A 243 -24.65 36.59 -6.81
CA GLN A 243 -23.40 35.88 -7.07
C GLN A 243 -23.63 34.37 -7.30
N ALA A 244 -24.41 33.73 -6.42
CA ALA A 244 -24.80 32.32 -6.59
C ALA A 244 -25.60 32.10 -7.90
N ALA A 245 -26.45 33.06 -8.29
CA ALA A 245 -27.20 32.99 -9.55
C ALA A 245 -26.34 33.24 -10.80
N ALA A 246 -25.37 34.17 -10.76
CA ALA A 246 -24.42 34.42 -11.84
C ALA A 246 -23.59 33.16 -12.14
N ASN A 247 -23.07 32.53 -11.09
CA ASN A 247 -22.32 31.29 -11.20
C ASN A 247 -23.20 30.15 -11.75
N ALA A 248 -24.40 29.96 -11.19
CA ALA A 248 -25.31 28.88 -11.60
C ALA A 248 -25.87 29.03 -13.03
N TYR A 249 -26.17 30.26 -13.48
CA TYR A 249 -26.75 30.48 -14.82
C TYR A 249 -25.71 30.64 -15.92
N PHE A 250 -24.58 31.31 -15.66
CA PHE A 250 -23.63 31.73 -16.69
C PHE A 250 -22.18 31.26 -16.45
N GLY A 251 -21.87 30.72 -15.27
CA GLY A 251 -20.51 30.34 -14.89
C GLY A 251 -19.58 31.54 -14.65
N LYS A 252 -20.17 32.73 -14.45
CA LYS A 252 -19.50 34.03 -14.23
C LYS A 252 -19.62 34.47 -12.78
N ASN A 253 -18.77 35.40 -12.35
CA ASN A 253 -19.00 36.23 -11.17
C ASN A 253 -20.00 37.36 -11.46
N VAL A 254 -20.56 37.99 -10.43
CA VAL A 254 -21.59 39.04 -10.58
C VAL A 254 -21.04 40.32 -11.24
N ASP A 255 -19.76 40.61 -11.09
CA ASP A 255 -19.08 41.77 -11.69
C ASP A 255 -18.80 41.58 -13.20
N GLU A 256 -18.66 40.33 -13.64
CA GLU A 256 -18.48 39.93 -15.04
C GLU A 256 -19.78 39.92 -15.87
N LEU A 257 -20.95 40.03 -15.23
CA LEU A 257 -22.26 40.00 -15.91
C LEU A 257 -22.39 41.13 -16.92
N ASP A 258 -23.02 40.88 -18.06
CA ASP A 258 -23.40 41.93 -19.04
C ASP A 258 -24.81 42.52 -18.76
N LEU A 259 -25.34 43.33 -19.69
CA LEU A 259 -26.66 43.96 -19.56
C LEU A 259 -27.80 42.96 -19.81
N ALA A 260 -27.62 42.01 -20.73
CA ALA A 260 -28.60 41.00 -21.08
C ALA A 260 -28.77 39.99 -19.92
N GLU A 261 -27.67 39.49 -19.38
CA GLU A 261 -27.64 38.61 -18.20
C GLU A 261 -28.22 39.28 -16.96
N SER A 262 -27.84 40.54 -16.70
CA SER A 262 -28.40 41.34 -15.62
C SER A 262 -29.93 41.45 -15.70
N ALA A 263 -30.48 41.65 -16.90
CA ALA A 263 -31.90 41.73 -17.12
C ALA A 263 -32.62 40.36 -17.01
N ILE A 264 -31.95 39.24 -17.29
CA ILE A 264 -32.47 37.90 -16.95
C ILE A 264 -32.57 37.76 -15.43
N ILE A 265 -31.48 37.97 -14.69
CA ILE A 265 -31.45 37.72 -13.24
C ILE A 265 -32.50 38.61 -12.52
N ALA A 266 -32.57 39.89 -12.88
CA ALA A 266 -33.62 40.80 -12.40
C ALA A 266 -35.04 40.35 -12.82
N GLY A 267 -35.21 39.84 -14.04
CA GLY A 267 -36.49 39.37 -14.57
C GLY A 267 -37.05 38.15 -13.84
N VAL A 268 -36.17 37.29 -13.32
CA VAL A 268 -36.49 36.04 -12.60
C VAL A 268 -37.07 36.30 -11.20
N ILE A 269 -36.61 37.35 -10.50
CA ILE A 269 -36.98 37.69 -9.10
C ILE A 269 -38.50 37.61 -8.84
N GLN A 270 -39.31 38.15 -9.77
CA GLN A 270 -40.76 38.20 -9.64
C GLN A 270 -41.43 36.82 -9.45
N SER A 271 -40.88 35.75 -10.04
CA SER A 271 -41.40 34.38 -9.90
C SER A 271 -40.33 33.34 -10.25
N PRO A 272 -39.39 33.05 -9.34
CA PRO A 272 -38.18 32.28 -9.67
C PRO A 272 -38.48 30.85 -10.15
N GLY A 273 -39.48 30.20 -9.55
CA GLY A 273 -39.95 28.86 -9.94
C GLY A 273 -40.70 28.79 -11.27
N VAL A 274 -40.99 29.92 -11.92
CA VAL A 274 -41.64 29.96 -13.25
C VAL A 274 -40.67 30.49 -14.32
N TYR A 275 -39.96 31.58 -14.01
CA TYR A 275 -39.16 32.34 -14.97
C TYR A 275 -37.67 31.99 -15.00
N SER A 276 -37.17 31.15 -14.07
CA SER A 276 -35.79 30.68 -14.12
C SER A 276 -35.51 29.90 -15.42
N PRO A 277 -34.43 30.23 -16.18
CA PRO A 277 -34.11 29.56 -17.44
C PRO A 277 -33.60 28.12 -17.27
N LEU A 278 -33.17 27.70 -16.07
CA LEU A 278 -32.71 26.33 -15.79
C LEU A 278 -33.59 25.56 -14.79
N TYR A 279 -34.32 26.27 -13.91
CA TYR A 279 -35.05 25.68 -12.78
C TYR A 279 -36.54 26.05 -12.75
N GLY A 280 -37.02 26.82 -13.74
CA GLY A 280 -38.41 27.26 -13.83
C GLY A 280 -39.30 26.26 -14.56
N THR A 281 -40.61 26.27 -14.29
CA THR A 281 -41.57 25.44 -15.04
C THR A 281 -41.77 25.88 -16.49
N ASN A 282 -41.43 27.13 -16.82
CA ASN A 282 -41.63 27.73 -18.15
C ASN A 282 -40.37 28.50 -18.59
N PRO A 283 -39.22 27.85 -18.86
CA PRO A 283 -37.96 28.53 -19.18
C PRO A 283 -38.04 29.55 -20.32
N ASP A 284 -38.85 29.30 -21.35
CA ASP A 284 -39.06 30.22 -22.49
C ASP A 284 -39.56 31.61 -22.06
N MET A 285 -40.22 31.71 -20.89
CA MET A 285 -40.67 32.99 -20.34
C MET A 285 -39.54 33.85 -19.78
N ALA A 286 -38.33 33.30 -19.59
CA ALA A 286 -37.16 34.05 -19.14
C ALA A 286 -36.82 35.19 -20.12
N LYS A 287 -36.79 34.93 -21.43
CA LYS A 287 -36.54 35.95 -22.47
C LYS A 287 -37.64 37.02 -22.48
N ASN A 288 -38.91 36.63 -22.27
CA ASN A 288 -40.01 37.60 -22.14
C ASN A 288 -39.87 38.50 -20.89
N ARG A 289 -39.35 37.97 -19.78
CA ARG A 289 -39.04 38.76 -18.58
C ARG A 289 -37.82 39.65 -18.76
N GLN A 290 -36.76 39.17 -19.43
CA GLN A 290 -35.60 39.98 -19.79
C GLN A 290 -36.02 41.23 -20.60
N THR A 291 -36.77 41.04 -21.68
CA THR A 291 -37.29 42.13 -22.51
C THR A 291 -38.10 43.14 -21.69
N TYR A 292 -38.96 42.67 -20.77
CA TYR A 292 -39.71 43.55 -19.86
C TYR A 292 -38.80 44.39 -18.94
N VAL A 293 -37.73 43.81 -18.40
CA VAL A 293 -36.78 44.55 -17.55
C VAL A 293 -36.01 45.58 -18.37
N LEU A 294 -35.51 45.19 -19.54
CA LEU A 294 -34.85 46.11 -20.47
C LEU A 294 -35.79 47.26 -20.89
N ASP A 295 -37.07 46.99 -21.13
CA ASP A 295 -38.09 48.02 -21.40
C ASP A 295 -38.34 48.94 -20.19
N GLN A 296 -38.28 48.44 -18.95
CA GLN A 296 -38.36 49.32 -17.78
C GLN A 296 -37.10 50.16 -17.60
N MET A 297 -35.90 49.59 -17.82
CA MET A 297 -34.65 50.33 -17.76
C MET A 297 -34.64 51.47 -18.78
N LEU A 298 -35.05 51.20 -20.03
CA LEU A 298 -35.14 52.20 -21.09
C LEU A 298 -36.17 53.30 -20.79
N LYS A 299 -37.35 52.91 -20.31
CA LYS A 299 -38.41 53.83 -19.89
C LYS A 299 -37.96 54.77 -18.75
N HIS A 300 -36.92 54.40 -18.02
CA HIS A 300 -36.32 55.18 -16.94
C HIS A 300 -34.85 55.53 -17.22
N LYS A 301 -34.47 55.72 -18.50
CA LYS A 301 -33.08 56.01 -18.94
C LYS A 301 -32.39 57.18 -18.23
N GLU A 302 -33.16 58.19 -17.80
CA GLU A 302 -32.68 59.33 -16.99
C GLU A 302 -32.14 58.92 -15.60
N LEU A 303 -32.43 57.70 -15.14
CA LEU A 303 -31.93 57.11 -13.89
C LEU A 303 -30.95 55.96 -14.14
N THR A 304 -31.20 55.13 -15.16
CA THR A 304 -30.46 53.90 -15.43
C THR A 304 -29.25 54.10 -16.36
N GLY A 305 -29.17 55.23 -17.07
CA GLY A 305 -28.07 55.60 -17.96
C GLY A 305 -28.05 54.91 -19.33
N VAL A 306 -28.99 54.00 -19.62
CA VAL A 306 -28.97 53.16 -20.83
C VAL A 306 -29.45 53.89 -22.10
N THR A 307 -28.89 53.53 -23.26
CA THR A 307 -29.36 54.01 -24.57
C THR A 307 -30.37 53.05 -25.23
N GLU A 308 -30.98 53.49 -26.34
CA GLU A 308 -31.92 52.67 -27.12
C GLU A 308 -31.17 51.56 -27.89
N GLU A 309 -29.94 51.84 -28.32
CA GLU A 309 -29.03 50.91 -28.99
C GLU A 309 -28.52 49.82 -28.04
N GLU A 310 -28.10 50.16 -26.82
CA GLU A 310 -27.66 49.20 -25.80
C GLU A 310 -28.79 48.24 -25.42
N ILE A 311 -29.99 48.78 -25.24
CA ILE A 311 -31.19 48.01 -24.89
C ILE A 311 -31.63 47.11 -26.04
N GLN A 312 -31.46 47.53 -27.31
CA GLN A 312 -31.76 46.67 -28.44
C GLN A 312 -30.70 45.55 -28.58
N ALA A 313 -29.41 45.87 -28.42
CA ALA A 313 -28.34 44.87 -28.42
C ALA A 313 -28.57 43.78 -27.35
N ALA A 314 -28.89 44.17 -26.11
CA ALA A 314 -29.17 43.22 -25.02
C ALA A 314 -30.47 42.41 -25.21
N LYS A 315 -31.40 42.85 -26.08
CA LYS A 315 -32.58 42.06 -26.50
C LYS A 315 -32.21 41.04 -27.57
N ASP A 316 -31.39 41.42 -28.53
CA ASP A 316 -30.99 40.57 -29.66
C ASP A 316 -29.89 39.55 -29.26
N GLU A 317 -29.25 39.75 -28.12
CA GLU A 317 -28.24 38.85 -27.55
C GLU A 317 -28.80 37.45 -27.19
N GLU A 318 -28.14 36.40 -27.71
CA GLU A 318 -28.44 34.99 -27.45
C GLU A 318 -27.60 34.48 -26.27
N LEU A 319 -28.26 34.32 -25.11
CA LEU A 319 -27.59 33.95 -23.87
C LEU A 319 -27.31 32.44 -23.77
N VAL A 320 -26.05 32.11 -23.51
CA VAL A 320 -25.58 30.73 -23.31
C VAL A 320 -25.66 30.36 -21.83
N TYR A 321 -26.69 29.60 -21.44
CA TYR A 321 -26.83 29.12 -20.07
C TYR A 321 -25.93 27.91 -19.78
N SER A 322 -25.40 27.84 -18.55
CA SER A 322 -24.65 26.69 -18.03
C SER A 322 -25.57 25.49 -17.84
N THR A 323 -25.51 24.53 -18.76
CA THR A 323 -26.27 23.26 -18.67
C THR A 323 -25.60 22.21 -17.78
N ARG A 324 -24.60 22.60 -16.97
CA ARG A 324 -23.86 21.66 -16.12
C ARG A 324 -24.78 21.06 -15.05
N LYS A 325 -24.67 19.74 -14.88
CA LYS A 325 -24.97 19.09 -13.59
C LYS A 325 -24.12 19.78 -12.50
N ILE A 326 -24.55 19.70 -11.23
CA ILE A 326 -23.78 20.23 -10.10
C ILE A 326 -22.31 19.80 -10.23
N ASP A 327 -21.42 20.77 -10.40
CA ASP A 327 -20.03 20.56 -10.83
C ASP A 327 -19.16 20.20 -9.62
N ILE A 328 -19.26 18.95 -9.18
CA ILE A 328 -18.51 18.41 -8.05
C ILE A 328 -17.22 17.80 -8.56
N LYS A 329 -16.11 18.53 -8.42
CA LYS A 329 -14.76 18.03 -8.68
C LYS A 329 -14.31 17.14 -7.54
N ALA A 330 -13.55 16.09 -7.83
CA ALA A 330 -13.05 15.15 -6.83
C ALA A 330 -14.12 14.66 -5.82
N PRO A 331 -15.31 14.22 -6.26
CA PRO A 331 -16.50 14.10 -5.39
C PRO A 331 -16.28 13.20 -4.18
N HIS A 332 -15.57 12.09 -4.35
CA HIS A 332 -15.19 11.17 -3.27
C HIS A 332 -14.36 11.84 -2.15
N PHE A 333 -13.45 12.74 -2.54
CA PHE A 333 -12.64 13.51 -1.61
C PHE A 333 -13.46 14.65 -0.97
N VAL A 334 -14.27 15.35 -1.75
CA VAL A 334 -15.15 16.43 -1.29
C VAL A 334 -16.10 15.93 -0.19
N PHE A 335 -16.75 14.78 -0.39
CA PHE A 335 -17.68 14.25 0.62
C PHE A 335 -16.97 13.66 1.84
N TYR A 336 -15.74 13.15 1.69
CA TYR A 336 -14.87 12.79 2.82
C TYR A 336 -14.50 14.03 3.66
N VAL A 337 -14.08 15.12 3.02
CA VAL A 337 -13.81 16.40 3.70
C VAL A 337 -15.07 16.96 4.35
N LYS A 338 -16.24 16.92 3.68
CA LYS A 338 -17.53 17.32 4.29
C LYS A 338 -17.82 16.51 5.55
N GLN A 339 -17.61 15.19 5.54
CA GLN A 339 -17.83 14.36 6.72
C GLN A 339 -16.94 14.80 7.90
N LEU A 340 -15.63 14.96 7.68
CA LEU A 340 -14.70 15.42 8.73
C LEU A 340 -15.06 16.80 9.29
N LEU A 341 -15.48 17.73 8.43
CA LEU A 341 -15.97 19.05 8.85
C LEU A 341 -17.25 18.95 9.68
N VAL A 342 -18.20 18.08 9.32
CA VAL A 342 -19.46 17.88 10.06
C VAL A 342 -19.21 17.21 11.40
N GLU A 343 -18.29 16.23 11.48
CA GLU A 343 -17.88 15.57 12.71
C GLU A 343 -17.20 16.54 13.69
N LYS A 344 -16.47 17.55 13.18
CA LYS A 344 -15.71 18.51 13.99
C LYS A 344 -16.48 19.79 14.35
N TYR A 345 -17.20 20.39 13.40
CA TYR A 345 -17.84 21.70 13.53
C TYR A 345 -19.38 21.63 13.59
N GLY A 346 -19.97 20.47 13.30
CA GLY A 346 -21.43 20.28 13.26
C GLY A 346 -22.07 20.75 11.94
N ILE A 347 -23.16 20.08 11.54
CA ILE A 347 -23.79 20.29 10.22
C ILE A 347 -24.21 21.74 9.95
N ASP A 348 -24.80 22.43 10.94
CA ASP A 348 -25.23 23.82 10.79
C ASP A 348 -24.08 24.82 10.57
N ARG A 349 -22.86 24.57 11.10
CA ARG A 349 -21.70 25.43 10.81
C ARG A 349 -21.11 25.13 9.43
N VAL A 350 -21.36 23.95 8.86
CA VAL A 350 -20.85 23.54 7.55
C VAL A 350 -21.77 23.94 6.39
N GLU A 351 -23.07 24.16 6.58
CA GLU A 351 -24.04 24.27 5.45
C GLU A 351 -24.53 25.68 4.95
N LYS A 352 -24.24 26.85 5.51
CA LYS A 352 -24.06 27.20 6.93
C LYS A 352 -23.14 28.40 7.15
N GLY A 353 -22.01 28.17 7.82
CA GLY A 353 -21.19 29.23 8.42
C GLY A 353 -20.15 29.86 7.50
N GLY A 354 -20.33 29.80 6.17
CA GLY A 354 -19.42 30.40 5.20
C GLY A 354 -17.98 29.91 5.30
N LEU A 355 -17.75 28.64 5.64
CA LEU A 355 -16.40 28.16 5.86
C LEU A 355 -15.63 28.13 4.53
N LYS A 356 -14.39 28.60 4.56
CA LYS A 356 -13.46 28.48 3.43
C LYS A 356 -12.41 27.42 3.76
N VAL A 357 -12.47 26.29 3.06
CA VAL A 357 -11.70 25.09 3.41
C VAL A 357 -10.69 24.78 2.31
N THR A 358 -9.43 25.17 2.53
CA THR A 358 -8.32 24.78 1.67
C THR A 358 -7.89 23.36 2.03
N THR A 359 -7.93 22.46 1.06
CA THR A 359 -7.59 21.05 1.23
C THR A 359 -6.20 20.71 0.74
N THR A 360 -5.74 19.48 0.97
CA THR A 360 -4.47 18.97 0.43
C THR A 360 -4.57 18.50 -1.02
N LEU A 361 -5.78 18.33 -1.55
CA LEU A 361 -5.99 17.79 -2.89
C LEU A 361 -5.41 18.73 -3.95
N ASP A 362 -4.74 18.14 -4.92
CA ASP A 362 -4.01 18.80 -5.99
C ASP A 362 -4.78 18.53 -7.27
N TYR A 363 -5.68 19.44 -7.67
CA TYR A 363 -6.73 19.12 -8.64
C TYR A 363 -6.21 18.57 -10.00
N PRO A 364 -5.12 19.11 -10.60
CA PRO A 364 -4.52 18.51 -11.79
C PRO A 364 -3.98 17.08 -11.59
N VAL A 365 -3.64 16.68 -10.36
CA VAL A 365 -3.23 15.31 -10.01
C VAL A 365 -4.44 14.40 -9.82
N GLN A 366 -5.54 14.92 -9.28
CA GLN A 366 -6.83 14.22 -9.26
C GLN A 366 -7.32 13.90 -10.67
N GLU A 367 -7.30 14.86 -11.61
CA GLU A 367 -7.73 14.63 -13.00
C GLU A 367 -6.91 13.51 -13.67
N ILE A 368 -5.59 13.46 -13.41
CA ILE A 368 -4.73 12.36 -13.88
C ILE A 368 -5.11 11.02 -13.21
N ALA A 369 -5.50 11.02 -11.94
CA ALA A 369 -5.94 9.81 -11.23
C ALA A 369 -7.27 9.28 -11.80
N GLU A 370 -8.27 10.15 -11.99
CA GLU A 370 -9.59 9.82 -12.53
C GLU A 370 -9.47 9.29 -13.97
N GLU A 371 -8.64 9.92 -14.81
CA GLU A 371 -8.41 9.50 -16.19
C GLU A 371 -7.72 8.13 -16.29
N GLU A 372 -6.69 7.85 -15.47
CA GLU A 372 -6.00 6.55 -15.48
C GLU A 372 -6.84 5.43 -14.85
N VAL A 373 -7.67 5.71 -13.83
CA VAL A 373 -8.65 4.75 -13.31
C VAL A 373 -9.69 4.42 -14.38
N SER A 374 -10.23 5.42 -15.07
CA SER A 374 -11.22 5.27 -16.15
C SER A 374 -10.68 4.41 -17.30
N LYS A 375 -9.54 4.79 -17.89
CA LYS A 375 -8.82 3.99 -18.90
C LYS A 375 -8.54 2.56 -18.42
N GLY A 376 -8.13 2.41 -17.16
CA GLY A 376 -7.79 1.14 -16.56
C GLY A 376 -8.97 0.18 -16.50
N VAL A 377 -10.11 0.66 -16.02
CA VAL A 377 -11.37 -0.10 -15.92
C VAL A 377 -11.92 -0.42 -17.31
N ASP A 378 -11.91 0.51 -18.27
CA ASP A 378 -12.34 0.24 -19.65
C ASP A 378 -11.56 -0.91 -20.29
N ASN A 379 -10.23 -0.94 -20.10
CA ASN A 379 -9.37 -2.04 -20.57
C ASN A 379 -9.60 -3.37 -19.82
N ALA A 380 -10.24 -3.32 -18.65
CA ALA A 380 -10.48 -4.43 -17.74
C ALA A 380 -11.93 -5.00 -17.79
N LYS A 381 -12.88 -4.34 -18.47
CA LYS A 381 -14.26 -4.81 -18.64
C LYS A 381 -14.37 -6.26 -19.16
N LYS A 382 -13.45 -6.68 -20.04
CA LYS A 382 -13.32 -8.07 -20.55
C LYS A 382 -13.03 -9.13 -19.47
N ASN A 383 -12.50 -8.70 -18.32
CA ASN A 383 -12.23 -9.51 -17.14
C ASN A 383 -13.33 -9.35 -16.08
N ASN A 384 -14.50 -8.82 -16.44
CA ASN A 384 -15.58 -8.40 -15.53
C ASN A 384 -15.09 -7.50 -14.37
N ILE A 385 -14.21 -6.54 -14.67
CA ILE A 385 -13.89 -5.44 -13.76
C ILE A 385 -14.66 -4.23 -14.25
N ASN A 386 -15.56 -3.72 -13.42
CA ASN A 386 -16.43 -2.61 -13.77
C ASN A 386 -16.15 -1.37 -12.91
N ASN A 387 -15.41 -1.48 -11.81
CA ASN A 387 -15.02 -0.35 -10.95
C ASN A 387 -13.51 -0.30 -10.63
N GLY A 388 -13.06 0.85 -10.17
CA GLY A 388 -11.68 1.12 -9.74
C GLY A 388 -11.59 2.32 -8.82
N ALA A 389 -10.52 2.36 -8.02
CA ALA A 389 -10.26 3.40 -7.04
C ALA A 389 -8.75 3.67 -6.92
N MET A 390 -8.37 4.89 -6.53
CA MET A 390 -6.98 5.30 -6.33
C MET A 390 -6.86 6.24 -5.13
N VAL A 391 -5.83 6.04 -4.31
CA VAL A 391 -5.40 6.98 -3.26
C VAL A 391 -3.95 7.36 -3.52
N VAL A 392 -3.68 8.67 -3.49
CA VAL A 392 -2.34 9.24 -3.70
C VAL A 392 -1.97 10.08 -2.49
N MET A 393 -0.82 9.78 -1.88
CA MET A 393 -0.35 10.43 -0.66
C MET A 393 1.11 10.87 -0.76
N GLU A 394 1.41 12.00 -0.14
CA GLU A 394 2.78 12.49 0.06
C GLU A 394 3.38 11.91 1.36
N PRO A 395 4.47 11.11 1.30
CA PRO A 395 4.90 10.31 2.45
C PRO A 395 5.43 11.08 3.66
N ASN A 396 5.89 12.32 3.46
CA ASN A 396 6.67 13.07 4.44
C ASN A 396 5.86 14.14 5.18
N ASN A 397 4.54 14.17 4.98
CA ASN A 397 3.62 15.10 5.63
C ASN A 397 2.21 14.50 5.85
N GLY A 398 1.91 13.32 5.27
CA GLY A 398 0.60 12.66 5.40
C GLY A 398 -0.51 13.24 4.52
N GLN A 399 -0.17 14.15 3.60
CA GLN A 399 -1.14 14.87 2.78
C GLN A 399 -1.75 13.98 1.68
N VAL A 400 -3.08 14.01 1.55
CA VAL A 400 -3.81 13.29 0.50
C VAL A 400 -3.91 14.17 -0.75
N LEU A 401 -3.20 13.79 -1.81
CA LEU A 401 -3.06 14.56 -3.05
C LEU A 401 -4.19 14.28 -4.04
N ALA A 402 -4.71 13.05 -4.06
CA ALA A 402 -5.84 12.62 -4.85
C ALA A 402 -6.56 11.42 -4.20
N MET A 403 -7.88 11.36 -4.37
CA MET A 403 -8.74 10.26 -3.91
C MET A 403 -9.87 10.02 -4.93
N VAL A 404 -9.80 8.88 -5.62
CA VAL A 404 -10.81 8.37 -6.54
C VAL A 404 -11.45 7.15 -5.88
N GLY A 405 -12.74 7.22 -5.54
CA GLY A 405 -13.46 6.14 -4.86
C GLY A 405 -14.24 5.21 -5.78
N SER A 406 -14.49 5.62 -7.03
CA SER A 406 -15.15 4.83 -8.09
C SER A 406 -14.74 5.35 -9.47
N VAL A 407 -15.00 4.58 -10.52
CA VAL A 407 -14.66 4.92 -11.92
C VAL A 407 -15.54 6.04 -12.50
N ASP A 408 -16.79 6.13 -12.05
CA ASP A 408 -17.75 7.18 -12.38
C ASP A 408 -18.65 7.36 -11.15
N TYR A 409 -18.54 8.53 -10.52
CA TYR A 409 -19.34 8.87 -9.34
C TYR A 409 -20.84 8.83 -9.63
N TRP A 410 -21.27 9.16 -10.84
CA TRP A 410 -22.69 9.28 -11.20
C TRP A 410 -23.35 7.96 -11.63
N ASN A 411 -22.58 6.87 -11.77
CA ASN A 411 -23.10 5.56 -12.15
C ASN A 411 -23.64 4.79 -10.94
N ILE A 412 -24.77 5.25 -10.40
CA ILE A 412 -25.46 4.65 -9.24
C ILE A 412 -26.37 3.46 -9.60
N GLU A 413 -26.68 3.26 -10.89
CA GLU A 413 -27.64 2.24 -11.34
C GLU A 413 -26.98 0.85 -11.58
N ASP A 414 -25.67 0.80 -11.83
CA ASP A 414 -24.92 -0.47 -11.94
C ASP A 414 -24.37 -0.87 -10.56
N PRO A 415 -24.88 -1.94 -9.90
CA PRO A 415 -24.43 -2.35 -8.57
C PRO A 415 -22.99 -2.90 -8.54
N ARG A 416 -22.34 -3.07 -9.69
CA ARG A 416 -20.91 -3.39 -9.79
C ARG A 416 -20.04 -2.14 -9.65
N VAL A 417 -20.62 -0.96 -9.90
CA VAL A 417 -19.96 0.36 -9.79
C VAL A 417 -20.43 1.12 -8.56
N ASP A 418 -21.75 1.22 -8.34
CA ASP A 418 -22.41 1.95 -7.26
C ASP A 418 -21.70 3.28 -6.94
N GLY A 419 -21.74 4.19 -7.93
CA GLY A 419 -20.76 5.28 -8.09
C GLY A 419 -20.52 6.17 -6.88
N ASN A 420 -21.54 6.38 -6.04
CA ASN A 420 -21.44 7.19 -4.82
C ASN A 420 -20.63 6.49 -3.69
N VAL A 421 -20.42 5.17 -3.75
CA VAL A 421 -19.68 4.41 -2.74
C VAL A 421 -18.18 4.68 -2.90
N ASN A 422 -17.60 5.37 -1.93
CA ASN A 422 -16.18 5.66 -1.90
C ASN A 422 -15.38 4.41 -1.47
N ILE A 423 -14.80 3.68 -2.43
CA ILE A 423 -13.96 2.51 -2.14
C ILE A 423 -12.63 2.90 -1.46
N ALA A 424 -12.19 4.16 -1.52
CA ALA A 424 -11.02 4.60 -0.75
C ALA A 424 -11.24 4.49 0.77
N LEU A 425 -12.50 4.58 1.21
CA LEU A 425 -12.95 4.52 2.61
C LEU A 425 -13.79 3.26 2.93
N SER A 426 -14.04 2.40 1.94
CA SER A 426 -14.76 1.15 2.15
C SER A 426 -13.79 0.05 2.57
N GLN A 427 -14.16 -0.75 3.58
CA GLN A 427 -13.37 -1.91 3.97
C GLN A 427 -13.40 -2.98 2.85
N ARG A 428 -12.21 -3.40 2.40
CA ARG A 428 -11.99 -4.40 1.36
C ARG A 428 -10.77 -5.26 1.70
N GLN A 429 -10.70 -6.47 1.14
CA GLN A 429 -9.52 -7.33 1.30
C GLN A 429 -8.40 -6.89 0.36
N MET A 430 -7.30 -6.37 0.90
CA MET A 430 -6.12 -5.97 0.10
C MET A 430 -5.29 -7.16 -0.41
N GLY A 431 -5.58 -8.37 0.07
CA GLY A 431 -4.96 -9.59 -0.41
C GLY A 431 -3.44 -9.61 -0.18
N SER A 432 -2.70 -10.15 -1.15
CA SER A 432 -1.23 -10.27 -1.08
C SER A 432 -0.42 -8.96 -0.95
N SER A 433 -1.02 -7.75 -0.92
CA SER A 433 -0.27 -6.51 -0.65
C SER A 433 -0.04 -6.23 0.83
N ILE A 434 -0.67 -6.98 1.75
CA ILE A 434 -0.38 -6.90 3.19
C ILE A 434 0.99 -7.53 3.56
N LYS A 435 1.51 -8.42 2.70
CA LYS A 435 2.69 -9.26 2.98
C LYS A 435 3.94 -8.52 3.46
N PRO A 436 4.31 -7.31 2.98
CA PRO A 436 5.45 -6.57 3.49
C PRO A 436 5.44 -6.38 5.00
N PHE A 437 4.27 -6.16 5.61
CA PHE A 437 4.15 -5.94 7.05
C PHE A 437 4.34 -7.23 7.85
N VAL A 438 4.05 -8.41 7.27
CA VAL A 438 4.42 -9.71 7.84
C VAL A 438 5.94 -9.88 7.90
N TYR A 439 6.65 -9.50 6.83
CA TYR A 439 8.11 -9.55 6.81
C TYR A 439 8.76 -8.44 7.65
N LEU A 440 8.14 -7.26 7.78
CA LEU A 440 8.54 -6.23 8.75
C LEU A 440 8.45 -6.76 10.18
N THR A 441 7.33 -7.41 10.54
CA THR A 441 7.15 -8.07 11.86
C THR A 441 8.26 -9.11 12.13
N ALA A 442 8.77 -9.78 11.09
CA ALA A 442 9.91 -10.70 11.22
C ALA A 442 11.24 -9.95 11.41
N ILE A 443 11.48 -8.87 10.66
CA ILE A 443 12.70 -8.05 10.77
C ILE A 443 12.83 -7.43 12.17
N GLU A 444 11.74 -6.94 12.75
CA GLU A 444 11.68 -6.46 14.15
C GLU A 444 12.05 -7.53 15.18
N GLN A 445 11.88 -8.82 14.84
CA GLN A 445 12.24 -9.96 15.68
C GLN A 445 13.64 -10.52 15.39
N GLY A 446 14.47 -9.81 14.60
CA GLY A 446 15.84 -10.18 14.28
C GLY A 446 15.99 -11.14 13.10
N TYR A 447 14.93 -11.38 12.33
CA TYR A 447 15.01 -12.05 11.03
C TYR A 447 15.40 -11.05 9.92
N GLY A 448 15.47 -11.49 8.66
CA GLY A 448 15.78 -10.60 7.55
C GLY A 448 15.50 -11.17 6.17
N PRO A 449 15.89 -10.47 5.09
CA PRO A 449 15.71 -10.94 3.72
C PRO A 449 16.36 -12.31 3.43
N TRP A 450 17.36 -12.69 4.24
CA TRP A 450 18.04 -13.98 4.22
C TRP A 450 17.22 -15.15 4.78
N THR A 451 16.25 -14.92 5.67
CA THR A 451 15.61 -15.98 6.46
C THR A 451 14.91 -17.04 5.60
N GLU A 452 15.03 -18.31 5.97
CA GLU A 452 14.41 -19.41 5.22
C GLU A 452 12.88 -19.36 5.33
N ALA A 453 12.23 -19.27 4.17
CA ALA A 453 10.78 -19.11 4.00
C ALA A 453 10.28 -20.18 3.00
N PRO A 454 10.23 -21.46 3.40
CA PRO A 454 10.03 -22.59 2.50
C PRO A 454 8.62 -22.64 1.86
N ASP A 455 8.57 -22.91 0.55
CA ASP A 455 7.34 -23.07 -0.25
C ASP A 455 7.13 -24.54 -0.61
N LEU A 456 6.53 -25.31 0.30
CA LEU A 456 6.42 -26.77 0.24
C LEU A 456 4.96 -27.26 0.30
N ALA A 457 4.70 -28.45 -0.25
CA ALA A 457 3.36 -29.07 -0.23
C ALA A 457 3.06 -29.78 1.10
N GLU A 458 4.11 -30.07 1.88
CA GLU A 458 4.10 -30.72 3.18
C GLU A 458 3.69 -29.77 4.32
N ILE A 459 3.92 -28.46 4.16
CA ILE A 459 3.64 -27.43 5.16
C ILE A 459 2.14 -27.17 5.24
N LYS A 460 1.57 -27.34 6.44
CA LYS A 460 0.14 -27.14 6.72
C LYS A 460 -0.09 -26.53 8.10
N PHE A 461 -1.21 -25.84 8.26
CA PHE A 461 -1.52 -25.04 9.44
C PHE A 461 -2.76 -25.62 10.13
N GLY A 462 -2.60 -26.83 10.68
CA GLY A 462 -3.72 -27.64 11.17
C GLY A 462 -4.61 -28.08 10.02
N THR A 463 -5.87 -27.65 10.02
CA THR A 463 -6.83 -27.87 8.92
C THR A 463 -6.66 -26.88 7.77
N TYR A 464 -5.92 -25.77 7.95
CA TYR A 464 -5.70 -24.78 6.90
C TYR A 464 -4.53 -25.20 5.99
N ASP A 465 -4.82 -25.35 4.70
CA ASP A 465 -3.91 -25.87 3.67
C ASP A 465 -3.81 -24.86 2.49
N PRO A 466 -3.19 -23.69 2.71
CA PRO A 466 -3.14 -22.60 1.72
C PRO A 466 -2.39 -23.02 0.46
N LYS A 467 -2.87 -22.58 -0.70
CA LYS A 467 -2.24 -22.84 -2.00
C LYS A 467 -1.66 -21.57 -2.60
N ASN A 468 -0.62 -21.73 -3.42
CA ASN A 468 -0.13 -20.65 -4.27
C ASN A 468 -1.06 -20.46 -5.48
N TRP A 469 -1.09 -19.24 -6.02
CA TRP A 469 -1.94 -18.85 -7.15
C TRP A 469 -1.69 -19.66 -8.44
N ASP A 470 -0.54 -20.31 -8.56
CA ASP A 470 -0.14 -21.19 -9.67
C ASP A 470 -0.38 -22.68 -9.40
N SER A 471 -0.96 -23.02 -8.24
CA SER A 471 -1.15 -24.37 -7.72
C SER A 471 0.13 -25.23 -7.63
N LYS A 472 1.30 -24.58 -7.53
CA LYS A 472 2.61 -25.24 -7.44
C LYS A 472 3.33 -24.85 -6.15
N ASN A 473 4.43 -25.53 -5.86
CA ASN A 473 5.35 -25.23 -4.77
C ASN A 473 6.77 -25.13 -5.34
N SER A 474 7.53 -24.13 -4.89
CA SER A 474 8.85 -23.81 -5.45
C SER A 474 10.04 -24.39 -4.68
N GLY A 475 9.81 -25.11 -3.58
CA GLY A 475 10.89 -25.67 -2.75
C GLY A 475 11.37 -24.71 -1.66
N THR A 476 12.60 -24.88 -1.20
CA THR A 476 13.23 -23.97 -0.24
C THR A 476 13.60 -22.65 -0.92
N MET A 477 13.40 -21.54 -0.20
CA MET A 477 13.77 -20.19 -0.65
C MET A 477 13.93 -19.24 0.53
N THR A 478 14.53 -18.08 0.28
CA THR A 478 14.67 -16.97 1.22
C THR A 478 13.43 -16.08 1.28
N ALA A 479 13.21 -15.40 2.41
CA ALA A 479 12.14 -14.43 2.63
C ALA A 479 12.09 -13.35 1.53
N ARG A 480 13.27 -12.92 1.06
CA ARG A 480 13.44 -12.07 -0.14
C ARG A 480 12.65 -12.63 -1.33
N LYS A 481 12.94 -13.85 -1.78
CA LYS A 481 12.28 -14.47 -2.93
C LYS A 481 10.79 -14.74 -2.67
N ALA A 482 10.45 -15.14 -1.45
CA ALA A 482 9.07 -15.38 -1.05
C ALA A 482 8.19 -14.12 -1.19
N LEU A 483 8.71 -12.95 -0.79
CA LEU A 483 8.03 -11.67 -0.95
C LEU A 483 8.01 -11.19 -2.41
N VAL A 484 9.14 -11.28 -3.13
CA VAL A 484 9.29 -10.87 -4.54
C VAL A 484 8.35 -11.66 -5.47
N TYR A 485 8.28 -12.98 -5.32
CA TYR A 485 7.33 -13.84 -6.04
C TYR A 485 5.94 -13.93 -5.39
N SER A 486 5.72 -13.19 -4.29
CA SER A 486 4.45 -13.10 -3.56
C SER A 486 3.82 -14.46 -3.21
N ARG A 487 4.66 -15.46 -2.89
CA ARG A 487 4.21 -16.83 -2.57
C ARG A 487 3.28 -16.83 -1.35
N ASN A 488 2.36 -17.78 -1.29
CA ASN A 488 1.34 -17.86 -0.23
C ASN A 488 1.84 -18.70 0.95
N VAL A 489 2.31 -19.94 0.72
CA VAL A 489 2.76 -20.82 1.81
C VAL A 489 3.88 -20.18 2.66
N PRO A 490 4.93 -19.57 2.08
CA PRO A 490 5.94 -18.83 2.85
C PRO A 490 5.42 -17.66 3.69
N ALA A 491 4.39 -16.94 3.21
CA ALA A 491 3.83 -15.81 3.94
C ALA A 491 3.03 -16.27 5.17
N VAL A 492 2.23 -17.34 5.04
CA VAL A 492 1.51 -17.97 6.15
C VAL A 492 2.48 -18.62 7.14
N TYR A 493 3.54 -19.26 6.62
CA TYR A 493 4.67 -19.77 7.41
C TYR A 493 5.33 -18.67 8.25
N THR A 494 5.57 -17.50 7.65
CA THR A 494 6.20 -16.35 8.32
C THR A 494 5.26 -15.75 9.37
N LEU A 495 3.95 -15.62 9.10
CA LEU A 495 2.99 -15.15 10.10
C LEU A 495 2.88 -16.11 11.30
N GLN A 496 2.93 -17.43 11.07
CA GLN A 496 2.98 -18.41 12.16
C GLN A 496 4.29 -18.30 12.95
N MET A 497 5.41 -17.97 12.30
CA MET A 497 6.71 -17.75 12.96
C MET A 497 6.69 -16.55 13.91
N VAL A 498 6.14 -15.42 13.46
CA VAL A 498 6.20 -14.14 14.20
C VAL A 498 5.04 -13.89 15.15
N GLY A 499 3.93 -14.62 14.98
CA GLY A 499 2.70 -14.49 15.77
C GLY A 499 1.72 -13.45 15.24
N ILE A 500 0.42 -13.78 15.30
CA ILE A 500 -0.68 -12.92 14.81
C ILE A 500 -0.77 -11.61 15.62
N ASP A 501 -0.59 -11.66 16.94
CA ASP A 501 -0.65 -10.46 17.80
C ASP A 501 0.42 -9.42 17.44
N ASN A 502 1.65 -9.86 17.17
CA ASN A 502 2.77 -8.99 16.80
C ASN A 502 2.55 -8.38 15.40
N PHE A 503 1.96 -9.15 14.48
CA PHE A 503 1.56 -8.64 13.17
C PHE A 503 0.42 -7.60 13.28
N LEU A 504 -0.59 -7.85 14.11
CA LEU A 504 -1.69 -6.90 14.33
C LEU A 504 -1.18 -5.61 15.00
N GLN A 505 -0.24 -5.71 15.93
CA GLN A 505 0.45 -4.54 16.48
C GLN A 505 1.25 -3.78 15.42
N THR A 506 1.91 -4.48 14.48
CA THR A 506 2.60 -3.87 13.34
C THR A 506 1.61 -3.13 12.42
N ALA A 507 0.45 -3.74 12.12
CA ALA A 507 -0.61 -3.14 11.31
C ALA A 507 -1.14 -1.84 11.94
N GLU A 508 -1.51 -1.87 13.23
CA GLU A 508 -1.95 -0.69 13.99
C GLU A 508 -0.86 0.40 14.02
N THR A 509 0.39 -0.02 14.23
CA THR A 509 1.57 0.88 14.27
C THR A 509 1.74 1.61 12.94
N VAL A 510 1.66 0.94 11.78
CA VAL A 510 1.77 1.60 10.48
C VAL A 510 0.54 2.41 10.07
N GLY A 511 -0.65 2.15 10.65
CA GLY A 511 -1.87 2.94 10.42
C GLY A 511 -3.11 2.16 9.98
N ILE A 512 -3.06 0.84 9.98
CA ILE A 512 -4.21 -0.03 9.71
C ILE A 512 -4.93 -0.27 11.03
N THR A 513 -6.07 0.39 11.21
CA THR A 513 -6.89 0.35 12.45
C THR A 513 -8.15 -0.51 12.29
N SER A 514 -8.62 -0.73 11.06
CA SER A 514 -9.72 -1.65 10.73
C SER A 514 -9.54 -3.07 11.29
N LEU A 515 -8.30 -3.52 11.52
CA LEU A 515 -7.98 -4.86 12.06
C LEU A 515 -8.04 -4.97 13.60
N ALA A 516 -8.70 -4.04 14.29
CA ALA A 516 -8.75 -4.00 15.76
C ALA A 516 -9.38 -5.24 16.43
N ASN A 517 -10.31 -5.94 15.78
CA ASN A 517 -10.96 -7.14 16.36
C ASN A 517 -10.07 -8.39 16.26
N LYS A 518 -9.04 -8.48 17.11
CA LYS A 518 -8.06 -9.58 17.13
C LYS A 518 -8.68 -10.99 17.06
N ALA A 519 -9.83 -11.20 17.69
CA ALA A 519 -10.52 -12.49 17.74
C ALA A 519 -11.15 -12.94 16.40
N ALA A 520 -11.23 -12.06 15.40
CA ALA A 520 -11.75 -12.37 14.07
C ALA A 520 -10.71 -12.99 13.12
N TYR A 521 -9.41 -12.98 13.45
CA TYR A 521 -8.34 -13.27 12.50
C TYR A 521 -7.56 -14.56 12.80
N GLY A 522 -7.19 -15.26 11.72
CA GLY A 522 -6.31 -16.42 11.73
C GLY A 522 -5.12 -16.24 10.79
N LEU A 523 -4.38 -17.32 10.53
CA LEU A 523 -3.16 -17.29 9.71
C LEU A 523 -3.40 -16.92 8.22
N SER A 524 -4.65 -16.92 7.75
CA SER A 524 -5.05 -16.36 6.45
C SER A 524 -4.82 -14.85 6.34
N LEU A 525 -4.63 -14.13 7.46
CA LEU A 525 -4.33 -12.71 7.48
C LEU A 525 -3.03 -12.37 6.73
N ALA A 526 -2.07 -13.31 6.67
CA ALA A 526 -0.85 -13.18 5.85
C ALA A 526 -1.11 -13.08 4.34
N LEU A 527 -2.31 -13.46 3.91
CA LEU A 527 -2.78 -13.39 2.52
C LEU A 527 -3.79 -12.26 2.31
N GLY A 528 -4.04 -11.41 3.32
CA GLY A 528 -4.94 -10.27 3.27
C GLY A 528 -6.42 -10.62 3.43
N SER A 529 -6.75 -11.61 4.26
CA SER A 529 -8.15 -11.96 4.57
C SER A 529 -8.85 -11.02 5.54
N GLY A 530 -8.13 -10.04 6.11
CA GLY A 530 -8.71 -8.94 6.87
C GLY A 530 -9.18 -7.84 5.92
N GLU A 531 -10.25 -7.15 6.28
CA GLU A 531 -10.81 -6.05 5.49
C GLU A 531 -10.37 -4.71 6.10
N GLU A 532 -9.88 -3.81 5.25
CA GLU A 532 -9.30 -2.51 5.61
C GLU A 532 -9.57 -1.50 4.49
N THR A 533 -9.45 -0.20 4.77
CA THR A 533 -9.68 0.83 3.74
C THR A 533 -8.44 1.03 2.86
N LEU A 534 -8.63 1.43 1.60
CA LEU A 534 -7.49 1.72 0.70
C LEU A 534 -6.66 2.91 1.22
N LEU A 535 -7.28 3.85 1.94
CA LEU A 535 -6.61 4.97 2.61
C LEU A 535 -5.71 4.51 3.78
N GLU A 536 -6.17 3.60 4.64
CA GLU A 536 -5.32 2.97 5.66
C GLU A 536 -4.17 2.19 5.02
N HIS A 537 -4.44 1.45 3.95
CA HIS A 537 -3.40 0.69 3.25
C HIS A 537 -2.38 1.61 2.58
N ALA A 538 -2.79 2.73 1.97
CA ALA A 538 -1.88 3.75 1.45
C ALA A 538 -1.04 4.37 2.60
N THR A 539 -1.66 4.68 3.74
CA THR A 539 -0.99 5.19 4.95
C THR A 539 0.05 4.21 5.47
N ALA A 540 -0.23 2.91 5.48
CA ALA A 540 0.74 1.89 5.87
C ALA A 540 1.99 1.90 4.97
N TYR A 541 1.83 2.22 3.69
CA TYR A 541 2.94 2.35 2.74
C TYR A 541 3.65 3.72 2.81
N THR A 542 3.07 4.79 3.37
CA THR A 542 3.84 6.03 3.64
C THR A 542 4.93 5.78 4.66
N VAL A 543 4.70 4.91 5.65
CA VAL A 543 5.73 4.49 6.63
C VAL A 543 6.89 3.74 5.97
N LEU A 544 6.62 2.94 4.92
CA LEU A 544 7.68 2.30 4.13
C LEU A 544 8.43 3.33 3.26
N ALA A 545 7.71 4.31 2.71
CA ALA A 545 8.27 5.34 1.83
C ALA A 545 9.12 6.39 2.57
N SER A 546 8.73 6.79 3.77
CA SER A 546 9.40 7.77 4.63
C SER A 546 10.59 7.21 5.44
N GLY A 547 10.90 5.91 5.27
CA GLY A 547 11.95 5.25 6.03
C GLY A 547 11.60 5.04 7.52
N GLY A 548 10.33 4.83 7.85
CA GLY A 548 9.86 4.48 9.20
C GLY A 548 9.21 5.60 10.01
N VAL A 549 8.81 6.69 9.36
CA VAL A 549 8.12 7.83 10.00
C VAL A 549 6.64 7.82 9.60
N LYS A 550 5.75 7.67 10.58
CA LYS A 550 4.31 7.81 10.38
C LYS A 550 3.91 9.28 10.49
N TYR A 551 3.09 9.71 9.54
CA TYR A 551 2.40 10.99 9.56
C TYR A 551 0.90 10.71 9.63
N ASP A 552 0.15 11.55 10.34
CA ASP A 552 -1.30 11.41 10.44
C ASP A 552 -1.96 11.89 9.14
N VAL A 553 -3.03 11.22 8.73
CA VAL A 553 -3.69 11.48 7.45
C VAL A 553 -4.24 12.91 7.44
N THR A 554 -3.74 13.72 6.52
CA THR A 554 -4.06 15.14 6.41
C THR A 554 -4.83 15.37 5.09
N PRO A 555 -6.13 15.65 5.14
CA PRO A 555 -6.91 16.08 3.96
C PRO A 555 -7.20 17.58 3.92
N ILE A 556 -7.03 18.30 5.04
CA ILE A 556 -7.34 19.72 5.19
C ILE A 556 -6.05 20.47 5.53
N LEU A 557 -5.78 21.57 4.81
CA LEU A 557 -4.68 22.49 5.09
C LEU A 557 -5.12 23.71 5.90
N LYS A 558 -6.33 24.22 5.68
CA LYS A 558 -6.83 25.43 6.35
C LYS A 558 -8.36 25.44 6.41
N VAL A 559 -8.91 25.96 7.51
CA VAL A 559 -10.33 26.31 7.65
C VAL A 559 -10.40 27.76 8.11
N GLU A 560 -11.08 28.59 7.34
CA GLU A 560 -11.42 29.98 7.68
C GLU A 560 -12.95 30.10 7.79
N ASP A 561 -13.44 31.11 8.48
CA ASP A 561 -14.88 31.48 8.42
C ASP A 561 -15.15 32.62 7.42
N SER A 562 -16.41 33.05 7.29
CA SER A 562 -16.82 34.11 6.37
C SER A 562 -16.19 35.48 6.66
N ASN A 563 -15.66 35.71 7.87
CA ASN A 563 -14.91 36.93 8.21
C ASN A 563 -13.42 36.82 7.83
N GLY A 564 -12.96 35.63 7.40
CA GLY A 564 -11.55 35.32 7.23
C GLY A 564 -10.81 35.00 8.53
N GLU A 565 -11.51 34.67 9.63
CA GLU A 565 -10.84 34.19 10.84
C GLU A 565 -10.39 32.74 10.65
N VAL A 566 -9.09 32.49 10.84
CA VAL A 566 -8.49 31.16 10.66
C VAL A 566 -8.83 30.27 11.86
N LEU A 567 -9.84 29.43 11.70
CA LEU A 567 -10.29 28.46 12.71
C LEU A 567 -9.28 27.30 12.87
N GLU A 568 -8.63 26.92 11.78
CA GLU A 568 -7.65 25.84 11.73
C GLU A 568 -6.63 26.05 10.61
N GLU A 569 -5.37 25.70 10.87
CA GLU A 569 -4.29 25.72 9.89
C GLU A 569 -3.32 24.58 10.17
N TYR A 570 -3.01 23.79 9.13
CA TYR A 570 -2.03 22.71 9.18
C TYR A 570 -0.63 23.27 9.46
N LYS A 571 0.10 22.57 10.33
CA LYS A 571 1.47 22.94 10.71
C LYS A 571 2.38 21.77 10.42
N GLU A 572 3.50 22.04 9.74
CA GLU A 572 4.48 21.01 9.42
C GLU A 572 4.91 20.25 10.67
N THR A 573 4.68 18.94 10.65
CA THR A 573 5.07 18.02 11.70
C THR A 573 6.29 17.22 11.26
N LYS A 574 7.11 16.78 12.22
CA LYS A 574 8.23 15.84 11.95
C LYS A 574 7.78 14.39 11.89
N GLY A 575 6.46 14.15 11.98
CA GLY A 575 5.85 12.84 12.13
C GLY A 575 6.29 12.14 13.42
N LYS A 576 5.94 10.86 13.53
CA LYS A 576 6.38 9.96 14.59
C LYS A 576 7.21 8.85 13.96
N ARG A 577 8.51 8.77 14.29
CA ARG A 577 9.30 7.58 13.97
C ARG A 577 8.72 6.38 14.73
N VAL A 578 8.24 5.39 13.99
CA VAL A 578 7.61 4.16 14.51
C VAL A 578 8.49 2.92 14.32
N TYR A 579 9.38 2.94 13.33
CA TYR A 579 10.40 1.91 13.07
C TYR A 579 11.76 2.57 12.81
N ALA A 580 12.88 1.88 13.03
CA ALA A 580 14.17 2.46 12.64
C ALA A 580 14.39 2.32 11.13
N GLU A 581 15.21 3.22 10.59
CA GLU A 581 15.42 3.33 9.14
C GLU A 581 16.04 2.06 8.54
N LYS A 582 16.87 1.35 9.32
CA LYS A 582 17.50 0.09 8.92
C LYS A 582 16.49 -1.05 8.69
N ASP A 583 15.42 -1.09 9.49
CA ASP A 583 14.42 -2.17 9.47
C ASP A 583 13.52 -2.01 8.25
N ILE A 584 13.09 -0.77 8.00
CA ILE A 584 12.34 -0.37 6.81
C ILE A 584 13.20 -0.47 5.55
N TYR A 585 14.50 -0.14 5.61
CA TYR A 585 15.42 -0.37 4.50
C TYR A 585 15.52 -1.86 4.16
N ALA A 586 15.48 -2.78 5.12
CA ALA A 586 15.47 -4.21 4.83
C ALA A 586 14.21 -4.67 4.07
N VAL A 587 13.03 -4.08 4.36
CA VAL A 587 11.80 -4.29 3.57
C VAL A 587 11.92 -3.68 2.17
N ASN A 588 12.35 -2.42 2.07
CA ASN A 588 12.51 -1.71 0.80
C ASN A 588 13.57 -2.36 -0.10
N TRP A 589 14.64 -2.91 0.46
CA TRP A 589 15.66 -3.63 -0.29
C TRP A 589 15.09 -4.85 -1.05
N MET A 590 14.06 -5.50 -0.50
CA MET A 590 13.29 -6.55 -1.19
C MET A 590 12.28 -5.96 -2.20
N LEU A 591 11.54 -4.89 -1.84
CA LEU A 591 10.42 -4.38 -2.65
C LEU A 591 10.82 -3.48 -3.82
N CYS A 592 11.90 -2.73 -3.70
CA CYS A 592 12.40 -1.80 -4.72
C CYS A 592 13.57 -2.39 -5.54
N ASP A 593 13.91 -3.66 -5.30
CA ASP A 593 15.07 -4.37 -5.86
C ASP A 593 16.37 -3.54 -5.75
N LEU A 594 16.70 -3.09 -4.54
CA LEU A 594 17.90 -2.27 -4.26
C LEU A 594 19.20 -3.08 -4.37
N GLY A 595 19.12 -4.41 -4.48
CA GLY A 595 20.25 -5.28 -4.76
C GLY A 595 20.53 -5.51 -6.25
N GLY A 596 19.66 -5.05 -7.16
CA GLY A 596 19.88 -5.17 -8.60
C GLY A 596 19.65 -6.57 -9.19
N PHE A 597 18.79 -7.38 -8.56
CA PHE A 597 18.60 -8.80 -8.91
C PHE A 597 17.85 -9.02 -10.23
N ASN A 598 16.90 -8.13 -10.57
CA ASN A 598 16.06 -8.18 -11.78
C ASN A 598 15.22 -9.47 -11.92
N ASP A 599 15.01 -10.21 -10.84
CA ASP A 599 14.29 -11.49 -10.82
C ASP A 599 12.77 -11.36 -10.54
N ARG A 600 12.30 -10.13 -10.30
CA ARG A 600 10.90 -9.78 -10.00
C ARG A 600 9.99 -9.93 -11.24
N PRO A 601 8.80 -10.54 -11.10
CA PRO A 601 7.78 -10.51 -12.17
C PRO A 601 7.39 -9.07 -12.54
N ASP A 602 7.14 -8.83 -13.83
CA ASP A 602 6.68 -7.53 -14.34
C ASP A 602 7.63 -6.35 -14.01
N ASN A 603 8.94 -6.60 -13.85
CA ASN A 603 9.94 -5.64 -13.35
C ASN A 603 9.96 -4.27 -14.09
N GLY A 604 9.61 -4.25 -15.38
CA GLY A 604 9.53 -3.03 -16.19
C GLY A 604 8.50 -2.00 -15.70
N TYR A 605 7.49 -2.42 -14.93
CA TYR A 605 6.52 -1.51 -14.30
C TYR A 605 7.03 -0.90 -12.98
N TYR A 606 8.21 -1.30 -12.50
CA TYR A 606 8.87 -0.77 -11.31
C TYR A 606 10.08 0.11 -11.66
N THR A 607 10.14 0.59 -12.91
CA THR A 607 11.11 1.60 -13.37
C THR A 607 10.38 2.82 -13.94
N ILE A 608 10.72 4.00 -13.45
CA ILE A 608 10.16 5.31 -13.81
C ILE A 608 11.33 6.25 -14.11
N ASN A 609 11.40 6.84 -15.31
CA ASN A 609 12.47 7.75 -15.73
C ASN A 609 13.90 7.24 -15.41
N GLY A 610 14.14 5.92 -15.57
CA GLY A 610 15.40 5.24 -15.27
C GLY A 610 15.68 4.94 -13.78
N LYS A 611 14.84 5.44 -12.86
CA LYS A 611 14.88 5.18 -11.43
C LYS A 611 14.02 3.97 -11.06
N ARG A 612 14.44 3.21 -10.05
CA ARG A 612 13.65 2.11 -9.48
C ARG A 612 12.64 2.66 -8.47
N VAL A 613 11.39 2.22 -8.58
CA VAL A 613 10.35 2.48 -7.58
C VAL A 613 10.00 1.19 -6.85
N CYS A 614 9.57 1.32 -5.61
CA CYS A 614 9.10 0.21 -4.80
C CYS A 614 7.66 -0.13 -5.19
N GLY A 615 7.20 -1.32 -4.81
CA GLY A 615 5.78 -1.61 -4.85
C GLY A 615 5.41 -3.05 -4.55
N LYS A 616 4.12 -3.32 -4.44
CA LYS A 616 3.57 -4.64 -4.17
C LYS A 616 2.16 -4.80 -4.76
N THR A 617 1.91 -5.98 -5.31
CA THR A 617 0.59 -6.41 -5.82
C THR A 617 -0.23 -7.12 -4.74
N GLY A 618 -1.53 -6.86 -4.74
CA GLY A 618 -2.58 -7.51 -3.96
C GLY A 618 -3.58 -8.20 -4.87
N THR A 619 -4.10 -9.34 -4.44
CA THR A 619 -5.11 -10.15 -5.15
C THR A 619 -5.72 -11.09 -4.12
N THR A 620 -7.04 -11.25 -4.16
CA THR A 620 -7.87 -12.10 -3.29
C THR A 620 -8.14 -13.48 -3.91
N ASP A 621 -8.55 -14.45 -3.08
CA ASP A 621 -8.96 -15.78 -3.57
C ASP A 621 -10.31 -15.69 -4.29
N GLY A 622 -10.38 -16.23 -5.51
CA GLY A 622 -11.52 -16.03 -6.41
C GLY A 622 -11.67 -14.55 -6.78
N PRO A 623 -10.67 -13.97 -7.48
CA PRO A 623 -10.27 -12.57 -7.36
C PRO A 623 -11.45 -11.59 -7.47
N LYS A 624 -11.78 -10.93 -6.36
CA LYS A 624 -12.80 -9.86 -6.28
C LYS A 624 -12.14 -8.49 -6.23
N ASP A 625 -11.13 -8.42 -5.38
CA ASP A 625 -10.33 -7.24 -5.10
C ASP A 625 -8.91 -7.46 -5.63
N LEU A 626 -8.48 -6.56 -6.52
CA LEU A 626 -7.14 -6.48 -7.08
C LEU A 626 -6.53 -5.15 -6.63
N THR A 627 -5.41 -5.21 -5.90
CA THR A 627 -4.73 -4.02 -5.39
C THR A 627 -3.34 -3.91 -6.00
N THR A 628 -2.78 -2.72 -6.15
CA THR A 628 -1.33 -2.52 -6.28
C THR A 628 -0.93 -1.18 -5.70
N ILE A 629 0.22 -1.18 -5.03
CA ILE A 629 0.85 0.02 -4.50
C ILE A 629 2.20 0.18 -5.19
N ILE A 630 2.47 1.38 -5.71
CA ILE A 630 3.79 1.84 -6.15
C ILE A 630 4.19 3.00 -5.24
N TYR A 631 5.46 3.04 -4.82
CA TYR A 631 5.95 4.11 -3.95
C TYR A 631 7.43 4.43 -4.10
N HIS A 632 7.78 5.66 -3.74
CA HIS A 632 9.13 6.18 -3.49
C HIS A 632 9.03 7.26 -2.39
N GLN A 633 10.17 7.82 -1.97
CA GLN A 633 10.24 8.75 -0.84
C GLN A 633 9.32 9.99 -0.95
N ASN A 634 8.89 10.35 -2.17
CA ASN A 634 8.10 11.54 -2.46
C ASN A 634 6.65 11.24 -2.90
N LEU A 635 6.25 9.96 -3.04
CA LEU A 635 4.89 9.59 -3.45
C LEU A 635 4.53 8.15 -3.07
N VAL A 636 3.31 7.93 -2.58
CA VAL A 636 2.64 6.63 -2.50
C VAL A 636 1.38 6.67 -3.37
N VAL A 637 1.21 5.67 -4.22
CA VAL A 637 0.05 5.49 -5.10
C VAL A 637 -0.52 4.10 -4.90
N ALA A 638 -1.69 4.00 -4.27
CA ALA A 638 -2.43 2.76 -4.07
C ALA A 638 -3.64 2.73 -5.02
N VAL A 639 -3.78 1.66 -5.80
CA VAL A 639 -4.88 1.45 -6.76
C VAL A 639 -5.60 0.16 -6.42
N TRP A 640 -6.94 0.18 -6.44
CA TRP A 640 -7.83 -0.97 -6.34
C TRP A 640 -8.67 -1.11 -7.62
N ASN A 641 -8.99 -2.34 -8.00
CA ASN A 641 -9.95 -2.67 -9.04
C ASN A 641 -10.78 -3.89 -8.64
N GLY A 642 -12.06 -3.89 -9.02
CA GLY A 642 -13.01 -4.95 -8.68
C GLY A 642 -14.44 -4.60 -9.06
N ASN A 643 -15.40 -5.10 -8.28
CA ASN A 643 -16.83 -4.80 -8.39
C ASN A 643 -17.42 -4.59 -6.99
N ASN A 644 -18.26 -3.58 -6.80
CA ASN A 644 -18.78 -3.22 -5.48
C ASN A 644 -19.62 -4.34 -4.85
N ASN A 645 -20.43 -5.03 -5.67
CA ASN A 645 -21.22 -6.21 -5.30
C ASN A 645 -20.40 -7.50 -5.04
N GLY A 646 -19.08 -7.49 -5.20
CA GLY A 646 -18.21 -8.64 -4.95
C GLY A 646 -18.24 -9.72 -6.04
N GLU A 647 -18.70 -9.40 -7.25
CA GLU A 647 -18.48 -10.23 -8.43
C GLU A 647 -16.98 -10.43 -8.71
N VAL A 648 -16.63 -11.66 -9.12
CA VAL A 648 -15.23 -12.04 -9.41
C VAL A 648 -14.77 -11.51 -10.77
N ALA A 649 -13.46 -11.27 -10.87
CA ALA A 649 -12.73 -10.74 -12.02
C ALA A 649 -11.89 -11.84 -12.70
N PRO A 650 -12.50 -12.74 -13.50
CA PRO A 650 -11.80 -13.90 -14.07
C PRO A 650 -10.61 -13.51 -14.96
N GLY A 651 -9.46 -14.16 -14.72
CA GLY A 651 -8.25 -13.96 -15.51
C GLY A 651 -7.53 -12.62 -15.29
N ALA A 652 -7.87 -11.89 -14.23
CA ALA A 652 -7.17 -10.68 -13.82
C ALA A 652 -6.45 -10.87 -12.47
N TRP A 653 -5.34 -10.15 -12.31
CA TRP A 653 -4.48 -10.14 -11.12
C TRP A 653 -4.02 -8.70 -10.85
N GLY A 654 -3.50 -8.42 -9.66
CA GLY A 654 -2.93 -7.11 -9.33
C GLY A 654 -1.86 -6.64 -10.34
N SER A 655 -1.04 -7.56 -10.85
CA SER A 655 -0.03 -7.26 -11.87
C SER A 655 -0.58 -6.94 -13.27
N THR A 656 -1.81 -7.37 -13.61
CA THR A 656 -2.35 -7.13 -14.96
C THR A 656 -3.17 -5.87 -15.08
N ILE A 657 -3.88 -5.45 -14.02
CA ILE A 657 -4.75 -4.27 -14.04
C ILE A 657 -4.19 -3.12 -13.16
N PRO A 658 -4.29 -3.11 -11.82
CA PRO A 658 -3.92 -1.93 -11.01
C PRO A 658 -2.42 -1.58 -11.09
N LEU A 659 -1.51 -2.55 -11.29
CA LEU A 659 -0.08 -2.26 -11.54
C LEU A 659 0.15 -1.38 -12.78
N ARG A 660 -0.67 -1.55 -13.83
CA ARG A 660 -0.53 -0.77 -15.07
C ARG A 660 -1.07 0.64 -14.89
N ILE A 661 -2.20 0.78 -14.20
CA ILE A 661 -2.80 2.06 -13.81
C ILE A 661 -1.81 2.85 -12.94
N ALA A 662 -1.30 2.23 -11.87
CA ALA A 662 -0.32 2.85 -10.97
C ALA A 662 0.97 3.27 -11.70
N ASN A 663 1.51 2.41 -12.59
CA ASN A 663 2.70 2.75 -13.36
C ASN A 663 2.46 3.90 -14.35
N SER A 664 1.30 3.94 -15.00
CA SER A 664 0.90 5.00 -15.93
C SER A 664 0.73 6.33 -15.19
N PHE A 665 0.00 6.33 -14.08
CA PHE A 665 -0.17 7.48 -13.21
C PHE A 665 1.18 8.02 -12.70
N VAL A 666 2.03 7.17 -12.11
CA VAL A 666 3.34 7.59 -11.55
C VAL A 666 4.23 8.16 -12.65
N LYS A 667 4.20 7.63 -13.88
CA LYS A 667 4.93 8.23 -15.02
C LYS A 667 4.42 9.63 -15.38
N ARG A 668 3.10 9.86 -15.36
CA ARG A 668 2.51 11.17 -15.70
C ARG A 668 2.81 12.26 -14.68
N VAL A 669 3.10 11.89 -13.42
CA VAL A 669 3.42 12.84 -12.33
C VAL A 669 4.90 12.84 -11.93
N ALA A 670 5.75 12.04 -12.59
CA ALA A 670 7.16 11.84 -12.22
C ALA A 670 8.02 13.11 -12.26
N ASP A 671 7.65 14.09 -13.09
CA ASP A 671 8.38 15.37 -13.19
C ASP A 671 8.02 16.35 -12.06
N ARG A 672 6.87 16.12 -11.37
CA ARG A 672 6.44 16.88 -10.19
C ARG A 672 6.81 16.19 -8.88
N TYR A 673 6.70 14.86 -8.84
CA TYR A 673 7.03 14.02 -7.69
C TYR A 673 8.16 13.06 -8.09
N VAL A 674 9.40 13.55 -8.02
CA VAL A 674 10.57 12.84 -8.58
C VAL A 674 10.89 11.54 -7.81
N PRO A 675 11.10 10.40 -8.50
CA PRO A 675 11.57 9.16 -7.87
C PRO A 675 13.01 9.21 -7.37
N GLU A 676 13.17 9.21 -6.04
CA GLU A 676 14.46 9.14 -5.36
C GLU A 676 14.89 7.70 -5.03
N SER A 677 16.14 7.55 -4.60
CA SER A 677 16.76 6.25 -4.33
C SER A 677 17.17 6.15 -2.87
N TYR A 678 16.59 5.17 -2.17
CA TYR A 678 16.87 4.91 -0.75
C TYR A 678 18.36 4.67 -0.51
N ASN A 679 18.98 5.60 0.20
CA ASN A 679 20.34 5.42 0.72
C ASN A 679 20.36 4.28 1.74
N ARG A 680 21.49 3.60 1.87
CA ARG A 680 21.66 2.56 2.88
C ARG A 680 22.00 3.21 4.24
N PRO A 681 21.18 3.04 5.28
CA PRO A 681 21.49 3.56 6.61
C PRO A 681 22.59 2.75 7.31
N ALA A 682 23.14 3.31 8.38
CA ALA A 682 24.09 2.61 9.25
C ALA A 682 23.45 1.35 9.88
N GLY A 683 24.29 0.36 10.20
CA GLY A 683 23.83 -0.93 10.75
C GLY A 683 23.20 -1.89 9.73
N VAL A 684 23.22 -1.59 8.43
CA VAL A 684 22.81 -2.53 7.36
C VAL A 684 24.05 -3.11 6.65
N LEU A 685 24.28 -4.40 6.83
CA LEU A 685 25.48 -5.09 6.40
C LEU A 685 25.19 -6.05 5.24
N SER A 686 26.09 -6.11 4.25
CA SER A 686 25.98 -7.06 3.12
C SER A 686 26.45 -8.46 3.55
N THR A 687 25.82 -9.50 2.99
CA THR A 687 26.22 -10.90 3.19
C THR A 687 25.89 -11.78 1.97
N THR A 688 26.27 -13.04 2.01
CA THR A 688 25.91 -14.07 1.02
C THR A 688 25.42 -15.30 1.76
N VAL A 689 24.25 -15.83 1.37
CA VAL A 689 23.61 -16.97 2.04
C VAL A 689 23.28 -18.10 1.08
N CYS A 690 23.21 -19.32 1.60
CA CYS A 690 22.71 -20.48 0.87
C CYS A 690 21.20 -20.34 0.62
N THR A 691 20.76 -20.45 -0.64
CA THR A 691 19.35 -20.20 -1.04
C THR A 691 18.35 -21.19 -0.44
N ASP A 692 18.85 -22.32 0.06
CA ASP A 692 18.10 -23.47 0.55
C ASP A 692 18.07 -23.62 2.07
N THR A 693 18.79 -22.77 2.82
CA THR A 693 18.81 -22.73 4.30
C THR A 693 18.77 -21.30 4.89
N GLY A 694 18.91 -20.26 4.05
CA GLY A 694 19.02 -18.87 4.48
C GLY A 694 20.28 -18.52 5.29
N ALA A 695 21.17 -19.48 5.49
CA ALA A 695 22.35 -19.38 6.35
C ALA A 695 23.61 -18.99 5.55
N THR A 696 24.57 -18.34 6.21
CA THR A 696 25.88 -18.03 5.61
C THR A 696 26.72 -19.30 5.45
N PRO A 697 27.32 -19.58 4.28
CA PRO A 697 28.09 -20.82 4.08
C PRO A 697 29.35 -20.82 4.95
N GLY A 698 29.46 -21.81 5.85
CA GLY A 698 30.68 -22.06 6.62
C GLY A 698 31.83 -22.61 5.78
N GLU A 699 32.95 -22.92 6.44
CA GLU A 699 34.14 -23.47 5.79
C GLU A 699 33.83 -24.81 5.10
N GLY A 700 34.31 -24.99 3.86
CA GLY A 700 34.01 -26.16 3.03
C GLY A 700 32.59 -26.24 2.46
N VAL A 701 31.64 -25.40 2.91
CA VAL A 701 30.22 -25.53 2.50
C VAL A 701 29.99 -25.08 1.06
N THR A 702 29.62 -26.05 0.23
CA THR A 702 29.14 -25.86 -1.14
C THR A 702 27.61 -25.87 -1.16
N CYS A 703 27.03 -24.75 -1.60
CA CYS A 703 25.59 -24.55 -1.73
C CYS A 703 25.33 -23.58 -2.89
N LYS A 704 24.08 -23.49 -3.37
CA LYS A 704 23.67 -22.39 -4.25
C LYS A 704 23.57 -21.12 -3.41
N LYS A 705 24.29 -20.06 -3.79
CA LYS A 705 24.41 -18.82 -3.01
C LYS A 705 23.56 -17.69 -3.60
N GLU A 706 23.04 -16.80 -2.76
CA GLU A 706 22.53 -15.48 -3.18
C GLU A 706 23.05 -14.37 -2.26
N ALA A 707 23.22 -13.16 -2.82
CA ALA A 707 23.54 -11.98 -2.03
C ALA A 707 22.34 -11.57 -1.18
N SER A 708 22.60 -11.12 0.05
CA SER A 708 21.59 -10.64 0.98
C SER A 708 22.11 -9.48 1.82
N ILE A 709 21.25 -8.92 2.66
CA ILE A 709 21.62 -7.97 3.71
C ILE A 709 21.11 -8.48 5.06
N TYR A 710 21.78 -8.08 6.12
CA TYR A 710 21.38 -8.32 7.50
C TYR A 710 21.55 -7.05 8.33
N LEU A 711 20.89 -7.00 9.48
CA LEU A 711 20.99 -5.89 10.41
C LEU A 711 22.06 -6.18 11.47
N GLU A 712 22.77 -5.16 11.91
CA GLU A 712 23.70 -5.26 13.03
C GLU A 712 22.98 -5.77 14.29
N GLY A 713 23.55 -6.83 14.90
CA GLY A 713 22.91 -7.64 15.95
C GLY A 713 22.12 -8.85 15.46
N SER A 714 21.80 -8.93 14.15
CA SER A 714 20.88 -9.91 13.55
C SER A 714 21.49 -10.60 12.33
N ALA A 715 22.69 -11.16 12.50
CA ALA A 715 23.39 -11.90 11.45
C ALA A 715 22.69 -13.23 11.13
N PRO A 716 22.72 -13.71 9.86
CA PRO A 716 22.21 -15.04 9.53
C PRO A 716 23.04 -16.11 10.26
N PRO A 717 22.45 -17.27 10.61
CA PRO A 717 23.20 -18.40 11.15
C PRO A 717 24.27 -18.88 10.16
N VAL A 718 25.27 -19.63 10.67
CA VAL A 718 26.27 -20.28 9.82
C VAL A 718 25.77 -21.68 9.43
N ASP A 719 25.72 -21.92 8.12
CA ASP A 719 25.49 -23.24 7.54
C ASP A 719 26.74 -24.09 7.77
N ASN A 720 26.57 -25.17 8.53
CA ASN A 720 27.64 -26.11 8.86
C ASN A 720 27.31 -27.52 8.33
N ARG A 721 26.59 -27.59 7.20
CA ARG A 721 26.24 -28.87 6.56
C ARG A 721 27.50 -29.67 6.22
N LYS A 722 27.47 -30.99 6.45
CA LYS A 722 28.60 -31.89 6.16
C LYS A 722 28.28 -32.80 4.98
N THR A 723 29.24 -33.02 4.09
CA THR A 723 29.17 -34.12 3.13
C THR A 723 29.54 -35.42 3.85
N VAL A 724 28.68 -36.43 3.76
CA VAL A 724 28.84 -37.75 4.37
C VAL A 724 28.71 -38.81 3.28
N GLU A 725 29.72 -39.67 3.10
CA GLU A 725 29.59 -40.87 2.26
C GLU A 725 28.75 -41.92 2.99
N ILE A 726 27.76 -42.50 2.30
CA ILE A 726 26.98 -43.63 2.81
C ILE A 726 26.90 -44.78 1.80
N CYS A 727 26.75 -46.00 2.30
CA CYS A 727 26.54 -47.19 1.48
C CYS A 727 25.20 -47.16 0.75
N LYS A 728 25.20 -47.40 -0.58
CA LYS A 728 24.00 -47.45 -1.43
C LYS A 728 23.01 -48.57 -1.05
N SER A 729 23.45 -49.63 -0.37
CA SER A 729 22.63 -50.79 -0.02
C SER A 729 21.85 -50.61 1.30
N ASN A 730 22.47 -50.03 2.34
CA ASN A 730 21.91 -49.98 3.70
C ASN A 730 21.88 -48.56 4.32
N ASN A 731 22.41 -47.54 3.63
CA ASN A 731 22.50 -46.14 4.06
C ASN A 731 23.37 -45.88 5.32
N LEU A 732 24.23 -46.82 5.71
CA LEU A 732 25.20 -46.65 6.81
C LEU A 732 26.44 -45.88 6.35
N ILE A 733 27.16 -45.26 7.29
CA ILE A 733 28.49 -44.69 7.04
C ILE A 733 29.49 -45.87 6.91
N PRO A 734 30.26 -45.97 5.81
CA PRO A 734 31.11 -47.14 5.55
C PRO A 734 32.30 -47.24 6.50
N ASP A 735 32.41 -48.37 7.21
CA ASP A 735 33.68 -48.76 7.85
C ASP A 735 34.73 -49.23 6.81
N ASN A 736 34.30 -49.83 5.70
CA ASN A 736 35.13 -50.30 4.60
C ASN A 736 35.27 -49.29 3.43
N LEU A 737 35.33 -47.99 3.74
CA LEU A 737 35.22 -46.88 2.77
C LEU A 737 36.06 -47.06 1.48
N SER A 738 37.35 -47.42 1.59
CA SER A 738 38.23 -47.54 0.41
C SER A 738 37.78 -48.64 -0.57
N ALA A 739 37.39 -49.81 -0.06
CA ALA A 739 36.83 -50.88 -0.87
C ALA A 739 35.45 -50.50 -1.42
N ALA A 740 34.62 -49.85 -0.59
CA ALA A 740 33.31 -49.37 -1.00
C ALA A 740 33.38 -48.33 -2.13
N GLN A 741 34.36 -47.43 -2.11
CA GLN A 741 34.62 -46.47 -3.19
C GLN A 741 35.11 -47.15 -4.47
N LYS A 742 36.04 -48.12 -4.35
CA LYS A 742 36.60 -48.87 -5.49
C LYS A 742 35.54 -49.60 -6.31
N TYR A 743 34.54 -50.19 -5.66
CA TYR A 743 33.38 -50.83 -6.31
C TYR A 743 32.21 -49.87 -6.59
N GLY A 744 32.37 -48.56 -6.33
CA GLY A 744 31.32 -47.56 -6.57
C GLY A 744 30.06 -47.76 -5.70
N LEU A 745 30.21 -48.34 -4.51
CA LEU A 745 29.13 -48.72 -3.60
C LEU A 745 28.66 -47.58 -2.68
N THR A 746 29.44 -46.51 -2.53
CA THR A 746 29.05 -45.33 -1.74
C THR A 746 28.27 -44.31 -2.57
N THR A 747 27.59 -43.39 -1.88
CA THR A 747 27.07 -42.15 -2.43
C THR A 747 27.22 -41.04 -1.40
N SER A 748 27.63 -39.87 -1.86
CA SER A 748 27.63 -38.65 -1.05
C SER A 748 26.19 -38.27 -0.67
N LYS A 749 26.03 -37.82 0.58
CA LYS A 749 24.87 -37.11 1.11
C LYS A 749 25.31 -35.85 1.83
N VAL A 750 24.36 -34.99 2.15
CA VAL A 750 24.55 -33.71 2.83
C VAL A 750 23.73 -33.74 4.13
N LEU A 751 24.42 -33.82 5.26
CA LEU A 751 23.82 -33.71 6.59
C LEU A 751 23.50 -32.23 6.87
N ILE A 752 22.20 -31.88 6.88
CA ILE A 752 21.73 -30.55 7.27
C ILE A 752 21.51 -30.52 8.79
N THR A 753 22.20 -29.61 9.45
CA THR A 753 22.06 -29.34 10.89
C THR A 753 21.21 -28.09 11.19
N THR A 754 20.99 -27.23 10.19
CA THR A 754 20.15 -26.02 10.28
C THR A 754 18.70 -26.38 10.63
N LYS A 755 18.06 -25.58 11.48
CA LYS A 755 16.64 -25.70 11.84
C LYS A 755 15.88 -24.46 11.38
N LEU A 756 14.60 -24.65 11.03
CA LEU A 756 13.70 -23.58 10.61
C LEU A 756 13.39 -22.63 11.76
N GLY A 757 13.24 -21.33 11.45
CA GLY A 757 12.79 -20.33 12.41
C GLY A 757 11.38 -20.62 12.94
N ASN A 758 10.49 -21.14 12.09
CA ASN A 758 9.21 -21.69 12.51
C ASN A 758 9.35 -23.19 12.83
N THR A 759 9.70 -23.48 14.08
CA THR A 759 9.92 -24.85 14.57
C THR A 759 8.67 -25.75 14.47
N LEU A 760 7.46 -25.18 14.44
CA LEU A 760 6.20 -25.93 14.26
C LEU A 760 6.11 -26.62 12.89
N GLN A 761 6.86 -26.14 11.89
CA GLN A 761 6.90 -26.70 10.53
C GLN A 761 8.13 -27.60 10.28
N GLN A 762 9.00 -27.79 11.28
CA GLN A 762 10.24 -28.57 11.14
C GLN A 762 9.99 -30.01 10.65
N GLY A 763 8.95 -30.69 11.15
CA GLY A 763 8.61 -32.05 10.70
C GLY A 763 8.08 -32.14 9.26
N ALA A 764 7.40 -31.09 8.78
CA ALA A 764 6.97 -31.00 7.38
C ALA A 764 8.17 -30.78 6.44
N TYR A 765 9.11 -29.95 6.88
CA TYR A 765 10.37 -29.67 6.20
C TYR A 765 11.29 -30.90 6.12
N GLU A 766 11.52 -31.59 7.24
CA GLU A 766 12.33 -32.81 7.28
C GLU A 766 11.71 -33.92 6.42
N LYS A 767 10.38 -34.02 6.39
CA LYS A 767 9.65 -34.91 5.47
C LYS A 767 9.88 -34.55 3.99
N TYR A 768 9.85 -33.26 3.63
CA TYR A 768 10.17 -32.81 2.27
C TYR A 768 11.62 -33.14 1.89
N LEU A 769 12.58 -32.81 2.78
CA LEU A 769 14.00 -33.08 2.55
C LEU A 769 14.25 -34.56 2.29
N LEU A 770 13.68 -35.46 3.09
CA LEU A 770 13.81 -36.91 2.90
C LEU A 770 12.99 -37.46 1.71
N GLY A 771 11.83 -36.86 1.42
CA GLY A 771 10.87 -37.35 0.43
C GLY A 771 11.24 -37.08 -1.05
N MET A 772 12.24 -36.25 -1.33
CA MET A 772 12.67 -35.97 -2.70
C MET A 772 13.18 -37.22 -3.42
N LYS A 773 12.79 -37.40 -4.68
CA LYS A 773 13.32 -38.48 -5.55
C LYS A 773 14.84 -38.29 -5.72
N LYS A 774 15.62 -39.29 -5.28
CA LYS A 774 17.08 -39.21 -5.12
C LYS A 774 17.54 -38.10 -4.17
N SER A 775 16.83 -37.89 -3.05
CA SER A 775 17.25 -36.89 -2.05
C SER A 775 18.72 -37.05 -1.67
N VAL A 776 19.42 -35.92 -1.65
CA VAL A 776 20.83 -35.83 -1.22
C VAL A 776 20.94 -35.58 0.28
N TYR A 777 19.85 -35.36 1.01
CA TYR A 777 19.90 -34.85 2.38
C TYR A 777 19.79 -35.93 3.46
N LEU A 778 20.43 -35.66 4.59
CA LEU A 778 20.30 -36.36 5.87
C LEU A 778 19.90 -35.32 6.94
N ILE A 779 19.04 -35.70 7.87
CA ILE A 779 18.58 -34.84 9.00
C ILE A 779 19.19 -35.24 10.35
N SER A 780 19.91 -36.36 10.36
CA SER A 780 20.63 -36.96 11.48
C SER A 780 21.81 -37.77 10.92
N GLU A 781 22.89 -37.90 11.68
CA GLU A 781 24.06 -38.69 11.29
C GLU A 781 23.70 -40.20 11.30
N PRO A 782 23.91 -40.95 10.21
CA PRO A 782 23.64 -42.40 10.19
C PRO A 782 24.63 -43.19 11.05
N ALA A 783 24.24 -44.40 11.45
CA ALA A 783 25.16 -45.33 12.10
C ALA A 783 26.25 -45.82 11.14
N THR A 784 27.40 -46.20 11.69
CA THR A 784 28.51 -46.82 10.94
C THR A 784 28.22 -48.30 10.67
N GLY A 785 28.69 -48.81 9.52
CA GLY A 785 28.70 -50.23 9.21
C GLY A 785 29.17 -50.51 7.77
N THR A 786 29.32 -51.78 7.44
CA THR A 786 29.97 -52.22 6.20
C THR A 786 29.08 -52.05 4.96
N CYS A 787 29.66 -51.56 3.85
CA CYS A 787 29.04 -51.64 2.53
C CYS A 787 29.18 -53.06 1.99
N THR A 788 28.05 -53.70 1.65
CA THR A 788 28.01 -55.00 0.98
C THR A 788 28.77 -54.96 -0.34
N LEU A 789 29.90 -55.68 -0.41
CA LEU A 789 30.69 -55.84 -1.62
C LEU A 789 29.95 -56.73 -2.65
N PRO A 790 30.22 -56.59 -3.96
CA PRO A 790 29.64 -57.49 -4.97
C PRO A 790 30.11 -58.93 -4.79
N LEU A 791 29.35 -59.89 -5.33
CA LEU A 791 29.75 -61.29 -5.47
C LEU A 791 30.04 -61.61 -6.95
N GLY A 792 30.82 -62.66 -7.18
CA GLY A 792 31.19 -63.11 -8.52
C GLY A 792 30.04 -63.86 -9.22
N PRO A 793 30.30 -64.37 -10.44
CA PRO A 793 29.39 -65.29 -11.12
C PRO A 793 28.94 -66.43 -10.19
N ASP A 794 27.67 -66.84 -10.29
CA ASP A 794 27.04 -67.87 -9.47
C ASP A 794 27.18 -67.68 -7.94
N ASN A 795 27.29 -66.42 -7.48
CA ASN A 795 27.55 -66.02 -6.09
C ASN A 795 28.89 -66.56 -5.54
N ALA A 796 29.90 -66.74 -6.39
CA ALA A 796 31.27 -66.97 -5.96
C ALA A 796 31.79 -65.80 -5.08
N PRO A 797 32.79 -66.02 -4.21
CA PRO A 797 33.44 -64.92 -3.53
C PRO A 797 34.10 -63.95 -4.52
N ILE A 798 34.45 -62.74 -4.06
CA ILE A 798 35.37 -61.84 -4.78
C ILE A 798 36.51 -61.47 -3.85
N VAL A 799 37.74 -61.69 -4.29
CA VAL A 799 38.97 -61.30 -3.59
C VAL A 799 39.46 -59.98 -4.15
N ASP A 800 39.74 -59.01 -3.28
CA ASP A 800 40.35 -57.75 -3.66
C ASP A 800 41.60 -57.44 -2.86
N ILE A 801 42.60 -56.84 -3.53
CA ILE A 801 43.85 -56.36 -2.94
C ILE A 801 43.84 -54.82 -2.97
N SER A 802 44.08 -54.22 -1.80
CA SER A 802 44.17 -52.76 -1.58
C SER A 802 45.62 -52.29 -1.46
N THR A 803 46.48 -53.06 -0.77
CA THR A 803 47.95 -52.88 -0.79
C THR A 803 48.64 -54.24 -0.92
N PRO A 804 49.85 -54.31 -1.51
CA PRO A 804 50.52 -53.25 -2.26
C PRO A 804 49.79 -52.91 -3.58
N THR A 805 50.18 -51.82 -4.23
CA THR A 805 49.62 -51.41 -5.55
C THR A 805 50.48 -51.93 -6.70
N THR A 806 49.90 -51.99 -7.90
CA THR A 806 50.60 -52.48 -9.10
C THR A 806 51.86 -51.67 -9.38
N SER A 807 52.99 -52.36 -9.59
CA SER A 807 54.33 -51.81 -9.79
C SER A 807 54.94 -51.07 -8.58
N GLN A 808 54.34 -51.15 -7.39
CA GLN A 808 54.93 -50.62 -6.16
C GLN A 808 56.32 -51.23 -5.91
N SER A 809 57.31 -50.40 -5.60
CA SER A 809 58.65 -50.86 -5.22
C SER A 809 58.70 -51.34 -3.76
N VAL A 810 59.35 -52.47 -3.50
CA VAL A 810 59.58 -53.04 -2.17
C VAL A 810 61.03 -53.53 -2.09
N GLU A 811 61.78 -53.22 -1.04
CA GLU A 811 63.16 -53.71 -0.90
C GLU A 811 63.20 -55.17 -0.41
N ALA A 812 64.05 -56.00 -1.02
CA ALA A 812 64.32 -57.35 -0.53
C ALA A 812 64.84 -57.32 0.92
N GLY A 813 64.24 -58.13 1.80
CA GLY A 813 64.50 -58.13 3.24
C GLY A 813 63.57 -57.24 4.08
N THR A 814 62.60 -56.55 3.48
CA THR A 814 61.67 -55.64 4.20
C THR A 814 60.23 -56.15 4.25
N ASN A 815 59.42 -55.57 5.14
CA ASN A 815 57.99 -55.85 5.25
C ASN A 815 57.20 -55.21 4.11
N VAL A 816 56.33 -55.98 3.47
CA VAL A 816 55.18 -55.47 2.70
C VAL A 816 53.89 -55.79 3.44
N GLU A 817 53.01 -54.79 3.57
CA GLU A 817 51.66 -54.99 4.11
C GLU A 817 50.70 -55.33 2.98
N ILE A 818 50.22 -56.57 2.98
CA ILE A 818 49.25 -57.07 2.02
C ILE A 818 47.86 -56.91 2.65
N THR A 819 47.11 -55.90 2.22
CA THR A 819 45.77 -55.59 2.74
C THR A 819 44.71 -55.74 1.68
N GLY A 820 43.48 -56.05 2.10
CA GLY A 820 42.34 -56.11 1.20
C GLY A 820 41.08 -56.64 1.86
N SER A 821 40.16 -57.11 1.01
CA SER A 821 38.86 -57.64 1.43
C SER A 821 38.41 -58.78 0.56
N VAL A 822 37.73 -59.77 1.14
CA VAL A 822 36.99 -60.80 0.43
C VAL A 822 35.49 -60.58 0.65
N SER A 823 34.73 -60.55 -0.44
CA SER A 823 33.28 -60.63 -0.44
C SER A 823 32.85 -62.09 -0.51
N PHE A 824 31.86 -62.51 0.27
CA PHE A 824 31.31 -63.87 0.27
C PHE A 824 29.88 -63.91 0.81
N LEU A 825 29.14 -64.98 0.52
CA LEU A 825 27.71 -65.09 0.84
C LEU A 825 27.43 -65.59 2.27
N GLU A 826 28.17 -66.59 2.75
CA GLU A 826 27.98 -67.19 4.08
C GLU A 826 29.31 -67.28 4.86
N SER A 827 30.27 -68.04 4.36
CA SER A 827 31.59 -68.21 4.99
C SER A 827 32.68 -68.60 3.99
N ILE A 828 33.94 -68.34 4.37
CA ILE A 828 35.13 -68.79 3.64
C ILE A 828 35.63 -70.08 4.29
N SER A 829 35.86 -71.11 3.47
CA SER A 829 36.39 -72.42 3.87
C SER A 829 37.92 -72.51 3.75
N ASP A 830 38.51 -71.77 2.80
CA ASP A 830 39.96 -71.62 2.63
C ASP A 830 40.33 -70.19 2.21
N PHE A 831 41.41 -69.66 2.78
CA PHE A 831 41.97 -68.35 2.46
C PHE A 831 43.50 -68.46 2.40
N SER A 832 44.10 -68.09 1.28
CA SER A 832 45.55 -68.11 1.12
C SER A 832 46.07 -66.85 0.43
N VAL A 833 47.23 -66.38 0.92
CA VAL A 833 48.05 -65.33 0.30
C VAL A 833 49.33 -66.01 -0.17
N LYS A 834 49.79 -65.70 -1.39
CA LYS A 834 50.96 -66.31 -2.04
C LYS A 834 51.90 -65.24 -2.56
N PHE A 835 53.20 -65.49 -2.47
CA PHE A 835 54.26 -64.71 -3.11
C PHE A 835 54.96 -65.60 -4.14
N ASP A 836 54.92 -65.19 -5.42
CA ASP A 836 55.37 -65.99 -6.57
C ASP A 836 54.84 -67.44 -6.55
N GLY A 837 53.57 -67.60 -6.17
CA GLY A 837 52.90 -68.89 -6.03
C GLY A 837 53.13 -69.65 -4.72
N ASN A 838 54.10 -69.23 -3.89
CA ASN A 838 54.40 -69.87 -2.60
C ASN A 838 53.52 -69.32 -1.49
N ASN A 839 52.86 -70.19 -0.70
CA ASN A 839 51.98 -69.78 0.40
C ASN A 839 52.74 -68.98 1.48
N ILE A 840 52.17 -67.84 1.88
CA ILE A 840 52.59 -67.08 3.06
C ILE A 840 51.93 -67.70 4.30
N ALA A 841 52.74 -68.29 5.17
CA ALA A 841 52.26 -68.96 6.38
C ALA A 841 51.63 -67.97 7.37
N GLY A 842 50.53 -68.36 8.01
CA GLY A 842 49.83 -67.52 8.98
C GLY A 842 48.94 -66.41 8.40
N ALA A 843 48.77 -66.35 7.07
CA ALA A 843 47.83 -65.45 6.44
C ALA A 843 46.37 -65.78 6.86
N THR A 844 45.66 -64.82 7.47
CA THR A 844 44.28 -64.99 7.95
C THR A 844 43.41 -63.79 7.61
N MET A 845 42.12 -64.05 7.39
CA MET A 845 41.08 -63.05 7.17
C MET A 845 40.22 -62.86 8.43
N GLN A 846 39.75 -61.65 8.69
CA GLN A 846 38.79 -61.33 9.75
C GLN A 846 37.36 -61.75 9.36
N SER A 847 36.47 -61.90 10.35
CA SER A 847 35.07 -62.30 10.12
C SER A 847 34.22 -61.28 9.34
N ASN A 848 34.69 -60.04 9.19
CA ASN A 848 34.08 -59.01 8.34
C ASN A 848 34.59 -59.05 6.88
N GLY A 849 35.41 -60.04 6.52
CA GLY A 849 36.01 -60.20 5.18
C GLY A 849 37.29 -59.38 4.95
N THR A 850 37.70 -58.50 5.85
CA THR A 850 38.97 -57.75 5.70
C THR A 850 40.19 -58.60 6.07
N TYR A 851 41.33 -58.34 5.46
CA TYR A 851 42.61 -58.97 5.84
C TYR A 851 43.77 -57.98 5.82
N LEU A 852 44.73 -58.23 6.71
CA LEU A 852 46.04 -57.58 6.79
C LEU A 852 47.07 -58.69 7.03
N VAL A 853 47.99 -58.86 6.09
CA VAL A 853 49.06 -59.86 6.16
C VAL A 853 50.39 -59.13 5.92
N THR A 854 51.13 -58.91 7.01
CA THR A 854 52.51 -58.38 6.94
C THR A 854 53.45 -59.50 6.53
N TYR A 855 54.10 -59.36 5.38
CA TYR A 855 55.02 -60.34 4.83
C TYR A 855 56.44 -59.76 4.71
N VAL A 856 57.44 -60.45 5.28
CA VAL A 856 58.85 -60.14 5.03
C VAL A 856 59.19 -60.68 3.63
N VAL A 857 59.46 -59.81 2.67
CA VAL A 857 60.04 -60.24 1.38
C VAL A 857 61.44 -60.78 1.66
N PRO A 858 61.77 -62.04 1.31
CA PRO A 858 63.09 -62.60 1.61
C PRO A 858 64.23 -61.77 1.02
N SER A 859 65.35 -61.67 1.73
CA SER A 859 66.58 -61.00 1.23
C SER A 859 67.25 -61.75 0.07
N SER A 860 66.83 -63.00 -0.18
CA SER A 860 67.23 -63.83 -1.33
C SER A 860 66.29 -63.71 -2.53
N THR A 861 65.23 -62.89 -2.45
CA THR A 861 64.34 -62.63 -3.59
C THR A 861 65.10 -61.88 -4.69
N GLY A 862 64.78 -62.21 -5.95
CA GLY A 862 65.37 -61.53 -7.11
C GLY A 862 65.04 -60.03 -7.14
N VAL A 863 65.80 -59.29 -7.96
CA VAL A 863 65.44 -57.92 -8.34
C VAL A 863 64.64 -58.00 -9.64
N GLY A 864 63.44 -57.44 -9.66
CA GLY A 864 62.55 -57.53 -10.81
C GLY A 864 61.07 -57.51 -10.45
N VAL A 865 60.28 -58.18 -11.27
CA VAL A 865 58.82 -58.18 -11.24
C VAL A 865 58.31 -59.43 -10.52
N HIS A 866 57.60 -59.25 -9.40
CA HIS A 866 57.11 -60.32 -8.53
C HIS A 866 55.59 -60.23 -8.36
N THR A 867 54.93 -61.35 -8.05
CA THR A 867 53.46 -61.43 -7.98
C THR A 867 52.98 -61.85 -6.60
N ILE A 868 52.11 -61.05 -6.00
CA ILE A 868 51.32 -61.41 -4.82
C ILE A 868 49.93 -61.82 -5.30
N THR A 869 49.53 -63.06 -4.98
CA THR A 869 48.21 -63.61 -5.31
C THR A 869 47.45 -63.87 -4.01
N VAL A 870 46.20 -63.44 -3.94
CA VAL A 870 45.28 -63.80 -2.85
C VAL A 870 44.17 -64.65 -3.44
N THR A 871 43.84 -65.75 -2.76
CA THR A 871 42.82 -66.73 -3.17
C THR A 871 41.88 -66.98 -1.99
N ALA A 872 40.56 -67.02 -2.23
CA ALA A 872 39.57 -67.38 -1.22
C ALA A 872 38.49 -68.29 -1.80
N THR A 873 38.11 -69.30 -1.02
CA THR A 873 37.11 -70.31 -1.40
C THR A 873 35.96 -70.31 -0.39
N ASP A 874 34.71 -70.30 -0.86
CA ASP A 874 33.53 -70.32 0.02
C ASP A 874 33.22 -71.74 0.58
N ASN A 875 32.22 -71.85 1.45
CA ASN A 875 31.72 -73.14 1.97
C ASN A 875 30.99 -74.02 0.94
N TYR A 876 30.85 -73.56 -0.30
CA TYR A 876 30.31 -74.32 -1.43
C TYR A 876 31.39 -74.73 -2.44
N GLY A 877 32.66 -74.44 -2.17
CA GLY A 877 33.80 -74.78 -3.04
C GLY A 877 33.99 -73.85 -4.24
N LYS A 878 33.35 -72.66 -4.25
CA LYS A 878 33.58 -71.64 -5.27
C LYS A 878 34.75 -70.77 -4.87
N THR A 879 35.65 -70.49 -5.79
CA THR A 879 36.91 -69.78 -5.53
C THR A 879 37.03 -68.56 -6.43
N ASP A 880 37.57 -67.47 -5.88
CA ASP A 880 38.13 -66.36 -6.66
C ASP A 880 39.59 -66.10 -6.27
N SER A 881 40.36 -65.49 -7.17
CA SER A 881 41.78 -65.25 -6.97
C SER A 881 42.28 -64.01 -7.71
N THR A 882 42.54 -62.94 -6.97
CA THR A 882 43.13 -61.69 -7.49
C THR A 882 44.65 -61.70 -7.28
N SER A 883 45.38 -61.04 -8.19
CA SER A 883 46.83 -60.87 -8.09
C SER A 883 47.24 -59.42 -8.31
N VAL A 884 48.25 -58.96 -7.57
CA VAL A 884 48.95 -57.69 -7.79
C VAL A 884 50.42 -57.95 -8.08
N VAL A 885 50.97 -57.18 -9.01
CA VAL A 885 52.37 -57.25 -9.42
C VAL A 885 53.15 -56.14 -8.73
N ILE A 886 54.28 -56.44 -8.10
CA ILE A 886 55.17 -55.46 -7.46
C ILE A 886 56.60 -55.56 -8.00
N ASN A 887 57.39 -54.51 -7.80
CA ASN A 887 58.80 -54.48 -8.17
C ASN A 887 59.65 -54.72 -6.91
N VAL A 888 60.32 -55.87 -6.82
CA VAL A 888 61.31 -56.07 -5.75
C VAL A 888 62.63 -55.43 -6.19
N VAL A 889 63.18 -54.58 -5.34
CA VAL A 889 64.45 -53.88 -5.57
C VAL A 889 65.51 -54.34 -4.57
N ALA A 890 66.80 -54.15 -4.92
CA ALA A 890 67.90 -54.58 -4.06
C ALA A 890 67.86 -53.85 -2.70
N ALA A 891 68.22 -54.55 -1.62
CA ALA A 891 68.33 -53.96 -0.29
C ALA A 891 69.30 -52.77 -0.31
N GLY A 892 68.85 -51.61 0.15
CA GLY A 892 69.59 -50.36 0.14
C GLY A 892 69.67 -49.65 -1.21
N SER A 893 68.91 -50.07 -2.24
CA SER A 893 68.86 -49.34 -3.52
C SER A 893 68.08 -48.03 -3.44
N GLY A 894 67.29 -47.82 -2.39
CA GLY A 894 66.76 -46.50 -2.01
C GLY A 894 67.78 -45.56 -1.36
N ILE A 895 68.99 -46.02 -1.00
CA ILE A 895 69.96 -45.21 -0.24
C ILE A 895 70.80 -44.32 -1.18
N SER A 896 70.63 -43.01 -1.04
CA SER A 896 71.51 -42.00 -1.64
C SER A 896 72.47 -41.40 -0.60
N LEU A 897 73.66 -41.00 -1.05
CA LEU A 897 74.72 -40.47 -0.17
C LEU A 897 75.11 -39.05 -0.61
N SER A 898 75.17 -38.13 0.34
CA SER A 898 75.50 -36.72 0.09
C SER A 898 76.53 -36.19 1.09
N ILE A 899 77.42 -35.30 0.66
CA ILE A 899 78.30 -34.54 1.57
C ILE A 899 77.59 -33.22 1.88
N ILE A 900 77.25 -32.99 3.15
CA ILE A 900 76.51 -31.78 3.60
C ILE A 900 77.47 -30.68 4.03
N SER A 901 78.57 -31.05 4.67
CA SER A 901 79.64 -30.14 5.10
C SER A 901 81.00 -30.72 4.72
N PRO A 902 81.99 -29.91 4.31
CA PRO A 902 81.80 -28.54 3.79
C PRO A 902 80.94 -28.55 2.52
N SER A 903 80.47 -27.40 2.06
CA SER A 903 79.73 -27.29 0.79
C SER A 903 80.68 -27.26 -0.42
N ASN A 904 80.17 -27.62 -1.60
CA ASN A 904 80.94 -27.55 -2.84
C ASN A 904 81.29 -26.10 -3.18
N GLY A 905 82.57 -25.83 -3.43
CA GLY A 905 83.14 -24.49 -3.64
C GLY A 905 83.54 -23.75 -2.36
N ALA A 906 83.40 -24.34 -1.17
CA ALA A 906 83.73 -23.67 0.09
C ALA A 906 85.23 -23.40 0.24
N THR A 907 85.56 -22.26 0.87
CA THR A 907 86.91 -22.00 1.41
C THR A 907 86.93 -22.39 2.89
N ILE A 908 87.91 -23.20 3.29
CA ILE A 908 88.15 -23.62 4.66
C ILE A 908 89.43 -22.97 5.20
N THR A 909 89.50 -22.71 6.50
CA THR A 909 90.62 -21.95 7.12
C THR A 909 91.20 -22.61 8.38
N GLY A 910 90.73 -23.83 8.70
CA GLY A 910 91.10 -24.61 9.87
C GLY A 910 90.41 -25.98 9.85
N ASN A 911 90.76 -26.83 10.83
CA ASN A 911 90.28 -28.22 10.91
C ASN A 911 88.77 -28.33 10.65
N THR A 912 88.41 -29.16 9.68
CA THR A 912 87.07 -29.15 9.04
C THR A 912 86.39 -30.50 9.21
N ASN A 913 85.16 -30.49 9.69
CA ASN A 913 84.31 -31.67 9.74
C ASN A 913 83.66 -31.91 8.37
N VAL A 914 84.05 -33.02 7.73
CA VAL A 914 83.33 -33.59 6.59
C VAL A 914 82.15 -34.38 7.15
N VAL A 915 80.93 -33.88 6.92
CA VAL A 915 79.67 -34.49 7.37
C VAL A 915 78.97 -35.09 6.17
N VAL A 916 78.71 -36.40 6.23
CA VAL A 916 78.09 -37.16 5.14
C VAL A 916 76.72 -37.64 5.60
N ASN A 917 75.69 -37.53 4.75
CA ASN A 917 74.34 -37.95 5.08
C ASN A 917 73.86 -39.05 4.11
N PRO A 918 73.73 -40.30 4.57
CA PRO A 918 72.96 -41.34 3.90
C PRO A 918 71.46 -41.11 4.11
N THR A 919 70.69 -41.05 3.02
CA THR A 919 69.23 -40.87 3.06
C THR A 919 68.54 -41.99 2.29
N GLY A 920 67.45 -42.52 2.83
CA GLY A 920 66.71 -43.67 2.26
C GLY A 920 66.97 -45.01 2.97
N GLY A 921 67.87 -45.07 3.95
CA GLY A 921 68.14 -46.28 4.75
C GLY A 921 69.42 -46.16 5.59
N SER A 922 69.68 -47.13 6.45
CA SER A 922 70.90 -47.18 7.27
C SER A 922 72.07 -47.80 6.50
N VAL A 923 73.26 -47.23 6.66
CA VAL A 923 74.53 -47.79 6.15
C VAL A 923 75.34 -48.39 7.29
N ASP A 924 76.28 -49.27 6.97
CA ASP A 924 77.09 -50.01 7.95
C ASP A 924 78.44 -49.31 8.20
N SER A 925 78.92 -48.51 7.24
CA SER A 925 80.03 -47.57 7.42
C SER A 925 80.01 -46.46 6.37
N VAL A 926 80.70 -45.36 6.65
CA VAL A 926 80.98 -44.25 5.71
C VAL A 926 82.47 -43.94 5.69
N SER A 927 83.07 -43.98 4.50
CA SER A 927 84.47 -43.63 4.24
C SER A 927 84.59 -42.31 3.50
N VAL A 928 85.48 -41.43 3.96
CA VAL A 928 85.82 -40.16 3.32
C VAL A 928 87.24 -40.23 2.76
N SER A 929 87.44 -39.72 1.55
CA SER A 929 88.75 -39.59 0.90
C SER A 929 88.92 -38.18 0.34
N ILE A 930 90.06 -37.56 0.65
CA ILE A 930 90.40 -36.18 0.31
C ILE A 930 91.69 -36.17 -0.51
N LYS A 931 91.70 -35.41 -1.61
CA LYS A 931 92.76 -35.44 -2.62
C LYS A 931 93.21 -34.05 -3.06
N GLN A 932 94.50 -33.92 -3.39
CA GLN A 932 95.05 -32.79 -4.15
C GLN A 932 95.49 -33.31 -5.51
N GLY A 933 94.77 -32.92 -6.58
CA GLY A 933 94.90 -33.59 -7.88
C GLY A 933 94.56 -35.09 -7.76
N SER A 934 95.50 -35.96 -8.14
CA SER A 934 95.36 -37.42 -8.02
C SER A 934 95.76 -37.99 -6.65
N THR A 935 96.50 -37.25 -5.84
CA THR A 935 97.12 -37.75 -4.59
C THR A 935 96.14 -37.68 -3.42
N ILE A 936 95.92 -38.80 -2.72
CA ILE A 936 95.19 -38.82 -1.43
C ILE A 936 96.10 -38.23 -0.35
N ILE A 937 95.55 -37.28 0.42
CA ILE A 937 96.24 -36.58 1.52
C ILE A 937 95.64 -36.87 2.89
N ALA A 938 94.36 -37.23 2.93
CA ALA A 938 93.63 -37.62 4.12
C ALA A 938 92.48 -38.55 3.74
N SER A 939 92.22 -39.55 4.59
CA SER A 939 91.07 -40.43 4.47
C SER A 939 90.78 -41.09 5.81
N GLY A 940 89.55 -41.55 6.00
CA GLY A 940 89.14 -42.33 7.17
C GLY A 940 87.74 -42.88 7.02
N THR A 941 87.37 -43.78 7.91
CA THR A 941 86.08 -44.48 7.91
C THR A 941 85.46 -44.39 9.29
N ASP A 942 84.20 -43.94 9.34
CA ASP A 942 83.31 -44.12 10.48
C ASP A 942 82.49 -45.39 10.24
N SER A 943 82.47 -46.29 11.22
CA SER A 943 81.69 -47.54 11.20
C SER A 943 80.68 -47.61 12.36
N ASN A 944 80.50 -46.51 13.10
CA ASN A 944 79.62 -46.40 14.26
C ASN A 944 78.45 -45.45 14.01
N GLY A 945 78.65 -44.37 13.25
CA GLY A 945 77.61 -43.46 12.77
C GLY A 945 76.89 -42.61 13.81
N GLY A 946 77.07 -42.89 15.11
CA GLY A 946 76.33 -42.27 16.22
C GLY A 946 76.47 -40.75 16.33
N ASP A 947 77.58 -40.19 15.86
CA ASP A 947 77.84 -38.75 15.83
C ASP A 947 77.38 -38.07 14.51
N GLY A 948 76.73 -38.82 13.61
CA GLY A 948 76.19 -38.31 12.34
C GLY A 948 77.13 -38.48 11.12
N TRP A 949 77.88 -39.58 11.06
CA TRP A 949 78.81 -39.93 9.96
C TRP A 949 79.81 -38.79 9.63
N ILE A 950 80.61 -38.42 10.63
CA ILE A 950 81.52 -37.26 10.57
C ILE A 950 82.98 -37.71 10.51
N TYR A 951 83.74 -37.17 9.56
CA TYR A 951 85.19 -37.27 9.50
C TYR A 951 85.84 -35.90 9.71
N THR A 952 86.56 -35.73 10.82
CA THR A 952 87.35 -34.52 11.10
C THR A 952 88.64 -34.51 10.30
N TRP A 953 88.71 -33.70 9.25
CA TRP A 953 89.94 -33.43 8.52
C TRP A 953 90.79 -32.40 9.28
N ASN A 954 91.86 -32.87 9.91
CA ASN A 954 92.87 -32.02 10.51
C ASN A 954 93.80 -31.50 9.40
N LEU A 955 93.86 -30.18 9.20
CA LEU A 955 94.53 -29.58 8.03
C LEU A 955 96.05 -29.47 8.18
N GLY A 956 96.56 -29.38 9.41
CA GLY A 956 98.00 -29.43 9.70
C GLY A 956 98.84 -28.47 8.85
N SER A 957 99.90 -28.99 8.23
CA SER A 957 100.85 -28.23 7.40
C SER A 957 100.74 -28.54 5.91
N ILE A 958 99.51 -28.69 5.38
CA ILE A 958 99.27 -28.84 3.94
C ILE A 958 99.43 -27.51 3.18
N ALA A 959 99.70 -27.59 1.87
CA ALA A 959 99.97 -26.41 1.04
C ALA A 959 98.69 -25.82 0.41
N HIS A 960 98.49 -24.50 0.58
CA HIS A 960 97.32 -23.77 0.05
C HIS A 960 96.97 -24.14 -1.40
N GLY A 961 95.69 -24.33 -1.67
CA GLY A 961 95.17 -24.73 -2.97
C GLY A 961 93.84 -25.47 -2.91
N THR A 962 93.47 -26.06 -4.04
CA THR A 962 92.18 -26.70 -4.25
C THR A 962 92.24 -28.21 -4.01
N TYR A 963 91.24 -28.73 -3.30
CA TYR A 963 91.14 -30.09 -2.81
C TYR A 963 89.78 -30.71 -3.16
N THR A 964 89.78 -31.99 -3.53
CA THR A 964 88.54 -32.74 -3.83
C THR A 964 88.23 -33.72 -2.70
N ILE A 965 87.03 -33.63 -2.15
CA ILE A 965 86.49 -34.51 -1.11
C ILE A 965 85.46 -35.45 -1.77
N SER A 966 85.59 -36.74 -1.51
CA SER A 966 84.66 -37.78 -1.97
C SER A 966 84.28 -38.69 -0.80
N ALA A 967 83.05 -39.18 -0.77
CA ALA A 967 82.57 -40.11 0.26
C ALA A 967 81.92 -41.35 -0.36
N THR A 968 82.12 -42.51 0.28
CA THR A 968 81.43 -43.76 -0.02
C THR A 968 80.83 -44.33 1.25
N ALA A 969 79.72 -45.06 1.12
CA ALA A 969 79.09 -45.77 2.23
C ALA A 969 78.92 -47.24 1.86
N LEU A 970 79.08 -48.12 2.85
CA LEU A 970 78.90 -49.56 2.68
C LEU A 970 77.54 -49.99 3.22
N LYS A 971 76.80 -50.81 2.50
CA LYS A 971 75.64 -51.55 3.01
C LYS A 971 75.70 -53.00 2.56
N GLY A 972 75.97 -53.92 3.48
CA GLY A 972 76.32 -55.30 3.16
C GLY A 972 77.56 -55.33 2.26
N SER A 973 77.42 -55.89 1.05
CA SER A 973 78.45 -55.89 -0.01
C SER A 973 78.36 -54.70 -0.97
N THR A 974 77.34 -53.85 -0.87
CA THR A 974 77.09 -52.74 -1.80
C THR A 974 77.85 -51.48 -1.37
N THR A 975 78.57 -50.86 -2.31
CA THR A 975 79.23 -49.56 -2.08
C THR A 975 78.44 -48.45 -2.77
N ILE A 976 77.84 -47.57 -1.98
CA ILE A 976 77.13 -46.36 -2.42
C ILE A 976 78.16 -45.22 -2.48
N THR A 977 78.13 -44.37 -3.51
CA THR A 977 79.11 -43.28 -3.70
C THR A 977 78.41 -41.93 -3.78
N ALA A 978 78.86 -40.96 -2.99
CA ALA A 978 78.42 -39.58 -3.09
C ALA A 978 79.12 -38.84 -4.24
N SER A 979 78.44 -37.87 -4.84
CA SER A 979 79.08 -36.90 -5.73
C SER A 979 80.22 -36.18 -5.00
N SER A 980 81.43 -36.20 -5.58
CA SER A 980 82.59 -35.50 -5.02
C SER A 980 82.40 -33.99 -5.06
N ILE A 981 82.82 -33.31 -3.99
CA ILE A 981 82.84 -31.86 -3.88
C ILE A 981 84.29 -31.34 -3.94
N THR A 982 84.44 -30.05 -4.21
CA THR A 982 85.74 -29.36 -4.24
C THR A 982 85.74 -28.21 -3.23
N VAL A 983 86.85 -28.03 -2.52
CA VAL A 983 87.06 -26.94 -1.55
C VAL A 983 88.45 -26.31 -1.74
N THR A 984 88.67 -25.12 -1.18
CA THR A 984 89.97 -24.43 -1.18
C THR A 984 90.44 -24.17 0.24
N TYR A 985 91.74 -24.32 0.51
CA TYR A 985 92.42 -23.96 1.76
C TYR A 985 93.58 -23.01 1.46
#